data_AF-A0A660UD54-F1
#
_entry.id   AF-A0A660UD54-F1
#
_cell.length_a   1.000
_cell.length_b   1.000
_cell.length_c   1.000
_cell.angle_alpha   90.00
_cell.angle_beta   90.00
_cell.angle_gamma   90.00
#
_symmetry.space_group_name_H-M   'P 1'
#
loop_
_entity.id
_entity.type
_entity.pdbx_description
1 polymer ?
#
loop_
_entity_poly.entity_id
_entity_poly.type
_entity_poly.pdbx_seq_one_letter_code
_entity_poly.pdbx_strand_id
1 'polypeptide(L)'
;MRRLLRPLHNPHFWGIVSLFLLCLTCHYPEILHFSKLGLTSLLGLRRHAIERILFLAPATYAAFIFGIRGGIAALLLAVAAMLPRVLLLSPYPRDALFETSTAVVLGALVNWWLEERRREVGRREQALLKLEAVRRELQSYIRIIRENERRISALHTISTAVNQSLVLEEVLDVAADKIKEVMDIDVVLIYFLNEETGKLELRAYRGISDEVASKIDGLKVGEGFNGWVAKTGKPCFIEDSSQDPRLSREIVREEGIRSQLIVPLKSKNKVIGTLCVAARSLKRFSTEEKELLTLIGTELGVAAEKAYFCQELERMSRRFREIFEKAHDAIWIQDLSGRIIAANKAASRLTGYELDELIGKDISRFFTPKGLKLAREVEEKLLAGEEIRQPYEQRIIRRDGKEAILMLTTSLLGDEKTPAFLYIARDITDERRLQENLRLYASQISRAHEEERRRIARELHDDTIQTLVAISRHLDNLIFKNLRVLPPETVDHLEGIRRDIDEALIRLRRFVQDLRPPTLEYLGLLPALRELAAQMQEQSGIMVELKVRGSEPQFAPEERLLIYRIVQEALRNVWKHSKATRAEVEVEFGDLMTTVKVKDNGIGFELKPNWEHLEEGKLGLMGMKERAHLLGGTLEVISAPGRGTTVVLSVPARRCSC
;
A
#
# COMPACT_ATOMS: atom_id res chain seq x y z
N MET A 1 -53.37 -77.31 34.09
CA MET A 1 -53.07 -78.67 33.58
C MET A 1 -52.00 -78.76 32.48
N ARG A 2 -51.96 -77.90 31.45
CA ARG A 2 -51.00 -78.03 30.32
C ARG A 2 -49.49 -77.94 30.66
N ARG A 3 -49.08 -77.33 31.78
CA ARG A 3 -47.66 -77.26 32.20
C ARG A 3 -47.13 -78.55 32.84
N LEU A 4 -47.99 -79.37 33.45
CA LEU A 4 -47.60 -80.62 34.12
C LEU A 4 -47.30 -81.76 33.13
N LEU A 5 -47.85 -81.72 31.91
CA LEU A 5 -47.70 -82.77 30.89
C LEU A 5 -46.54 -82.53 29.89
N ARG A 6 -45.83 -81.41 29.99
CA ARG A 6 -44.70 -81.08 29.10
C ARG A 6 -43.53 -82.08 29.14
N PRO A 7 -43.13 -82.62 30.31
CA PRO A 7 -42.03 -83.59 30.37
C PRO A 7 -42.35 -84.90 29.63
N LEU A 8 -43.62 -85.32 29.60
CA LEU A 8 -44.06 -86.59 28.99
C LEU A 8 -43.88 -86.66 27.47
N HIS A 9 -43.75 -85.50 26.80
CA HIS A 9 -43.48 -85.42 25.36
C HIS A 9 -41.98 -85.44 25.02
N ASN A 10 -41.10 -85.34 26.03
CA ASN A 10 -39.66 -85.38 25.80
C ASN A 10 -39.18 -86.84 25.78
N PRO A 11 -38.53 -87.32 24.70
CA PRO A 11 -38.08 -88.71 24.61
C PRO A 11 -37.12 -89.12 25.74
N HIS A 12 -36.34 -88.17 26.28
CA HIS A 12 -35.46 -88.41 27.41
C HIS A 12 -36.21 -88.76 28.71
N PHE A 13 -37.44 -88.28 28.89
CA PHE A 13 -38.27 -88.61 30.05
C PHE A 13 -38.54 -90.12 30.10
N TRP A 14 -38.97 -90.71 28.97
CA TRP A 14 -39.23 -92.14 28.88
C TRP A 14 -37.95 -92.97 29.00
N GLY A 15 -36.82 -92.46 28.49
CA GLY A 15 -35.50 -93.05 28.74
C GLY A 15 -35.14 -93.13 30.22
N ILE A 16 -35.39 -92.06 30.99
CA ILE A 16 -35.17 -92.03 32.44
C ILE A 16 -36.11 -92.99 33.18
N VAL A 17 -37.40 -93.03 32.79
CA VAL A 17 -38.37 -93.97 33.37
C VAL A 17 -37.96 -95.42 33.13
N SER A 18 -37.54 -95.76 31.90
CA SER A 18 -37.03 -97.09 31.56
C SER A 18 -35.80 -97.47 32.39
N LEU A 19 -34.86 -96.53 32.56
CA LEU A 19 -33.67 -96.73 33.39
C LEU A 19 -34.02 -96.92 34.87
N PHE A 20 -35.02 -96.19 35.38
CA PHE A 20 -35.56 -96.39 36.73
C PHE A 20 -36.19 -97.76 36.91
N LEU A 21 -37.00 -98.20 35.95
CA LEU A 21 -37.63 -99.52 35.95
C LEU A 21 -36.57 -100.62 35.94
N LEU A 22 -35.53 -100.48 35.11
CA LEU A 22 -34.39 -101.40 35.09
C LEU A 22 -33.68 -101.46 36.45
N CYS A 23 -33.38 -100.31 37.07
CA CYS A 23 -32.79 -100.26 38.40
C CYS A 23 -33.69 -100.92 39.45
N LEU A 24 -35.03 -100.74 39.36
CA LEU A 24 -36.00 -101.39 40.24
C LEU A 24 -35.97 -102.91 40.09
N THR A 25 -35.89 -103.43 38.86
CA THR A 25 -35.82 -104.88 38.61
C THR A 25 -34.55 -105.50 39.19
N CYS A 26 -33.41 -104.80 39.09
CA CYS A 26 -32.16 -105.23 39.72
C CYS A 26 -32.24 -105.17 41.26
N HIS A 27 -33.03 -104.25 41.82
CA HIS A 27 -33.13 -104.03 43.27
C HIS A 27 -34.17 -104.92 43.97
N TYR A 28 -35.12 -105.53 43.28
CA TYR A 28 -36.09 -106.46 43.88
C TYR A 28 -36.14 -107.82 43.15
N PRO A 29 -35.04 -108.58 43.10
CA PRO A 29 -34.99 -109.82 42.31
C PRO A 29 -35.90 -110.93 42.85
N GLU A 30 -36.17 -110.95 44.16
CA GLU A 30 -36.98 -111.98 44.83
C GLU A 30 -38.48 -111.87 44.52
N ILE A 31 -38.97 -110.65 44.30
CA ILE A 31 -40.39 -110.36 44.00
C ILE A 31 -40.70 -110.61 42.52
N LEU A 32 -39.70 -110.53 41.64
CA LEU A 32 -39.88 -110.49 40.19
C LEU A 32 -39.45 -111.77 39.44
N HIS A 33 -39.02 -112.84 40.15
CA HIS A 33 -38.62 -114.14 39.58
C HIS A 33 -37.68 -114.07 38.36
N PHE A 34 -36.78 -113.08 38.32
CA PHE A 34 -35.74 -112.97 37.30
C PHE A 34 -34.44 -113.65 37.74
N SER A 35 -33.75 -114.30 36.81
CA SER A 35 -32.48 -114.98 37.06
C SER A 35 -31.44 -114.03 37.65
N LYS A 36 -30.65 -114.52 38.62
CA LYS A 36 -29.61 -113.74 39.31
C LYS A 36 -28.59 -113.20 38.31
N LEU A 37 -28.73 -111.96 37.86
CA LEU A 37 -27.69 -111.26 37.13
C LEU A 37 -26.47 -111.10 38.06
N GLY A 38 -25.37 -111.77 37.73
CA GLY A 38 -24.13 -111.81 38.50
C GLY A 38 -23.33 -110.52 38.38
N LEU A 39 -23.77 -109.44 39.03
CA LEU A 39 -22.91 -108.28 39.32
C LEU A 39 -22.11 -108.55 40.60
N THR A 40 -21.14 -109.46 40.52
CA THR A 40 -20.20 -109.73 41.62
C THR A 40 -18.85 -109.06 41.34
N SER A 41 -18.47 -108.16 42.23
CA SER A 41 -17.10 -107.66 42.48
C SER A 41 -16.45 -106.65 41.53
N LEU A 42 -17.21 -105.77 40.86
CA LEU A 42 -16.57 -104.54 40.38
C LEU A 42 -16.31 -103.61 41.59
N LEU A 43 -15.05 -103.20 41.81
CA LEU A 43 -14.60 -102.20 42.80
C LEU A 43 -14.57 -102.60 44.29
N GLY A 44 -14.64 -103.89 44.65
CA GLY A 44 -14.56 -104.33 46.06
C GLY A 44 -15.78 -103.96 46.91
N LEU A 45 -16.87 -103.49 46.29
CA LEU A 45 -18.11 -103.09 46.94
C LEU A 45 -19.06 -104.29 47.10
N ARG A 46 -19.83 -104.30 48.19
CA ARG A 46 -20.93 -105.27 48.38
C ARG A 46 -21.96 -105.08 47.26
N ARG A 47 -22.56 -106.17 46.76
CA ARG A 47 -23.58 -106.15 45.68
C ARG A 47 -24.69 -105.12 45.94
N HIS A 48 -25.15 -105.00 47.19
CA HIS A 48 -26.19 -104.06 47.59
C HIS A 48 -25.76 -102.59 47.49
N ALA A 49 -24.47 -102.28 47.67
CA ALA A 49 -23.93 -100.94 47.47
C ALA A 49 -23.94 -100.58 45.97
N ILE A 50 -23.57 -101.52 45.09
CA ILE A 50 -23.59 -101.32 43.63
C ILE A 50 -25.02 -101.08 43.14
N GLU A 51 -25.99 -101.87 43.62
CA GLU A 51 -27.41 -101.70 43.28
C GLU A 51 -27.93 -100.31 43.67
N ARG A 52 -27.52 -99.76 44.81
CA ARG A 52 -27.90 -98.41 45.26
C ARG A 52 -27.21 -97.30 44.47
N ILE A 53 -25.94 -97.50 44.10
CA ILE A 53 -25.20 -96.60 43.21
C ILE A 53 -25.85 -96.57 41.83
N LEU A 54 -26.44 -97.67 41.34
CA LEU A 54 -27.08 -97.73 40.02
C LEU A 54 -28.22 -96.71 39.85
N PHE A 55 -28.96 -96.43 40.93
CA PHE A 55 -30.03 -95.41 40.93
C PHE A 55 -29.51 -93.96 40.82
N LEU A 56 -28.20 -93.72 40.94
CA LEU A 56 -27.61 -92.44 40.59
C LEU A 56 -27.69 -92.19 39.08
N ALA A 57 -27.64 -93.22 38.24
CA ALA A 57 -27.67 -93.06 36.79
C ALA A 57 -28.96 -92.36 36.29
N PRO A 58 -30.17 -92.78 36.67
CA PRO A 58 -31.38 -92.07 36.25
C PRO A 58 -31.53 -90.70 36.94
N ALA A 59 -31.05 -90.53 38.18
CA ALA A 59 -31.09 -89.24 38.86
C ALA A 59 -30.16 -88.19 38.21
N THR A 60 -28.94 -88.59 37.85
CA THR A 60 -27.96 -87.75 37.17
C THR A 60 -28.39 -87.45 35.73
N TYR A 61 -28.98 -88.42 35.03
CA TYR A 61 -29.54 -88.20 33.70
C TYR A 61 -30.75 -87.25 33.73
N ALA A 62 -31.63 -87.38 34.72
CA ALA A 62 -32.73 -86.45 34.95
C ALA A 62 -32.24 -85.04 35.29
N ALA A 63 -31.18 -84.92 36.09
CA ALA A 63 -30.56 -83.64 36.35
C ALA A 63 -30.01 -83.03 35.06
N PHE A 64 -29.27 -83.80 34.25
CA PHE A 64 -28.68 -83.34 33.00
C PHE A 64 -29.71 -82.82 32.01
N ILE A 65 -30.87 -83.47 31.86
CA ILE A 65 -31.89 -83.05 30.89
C ILE A 65 -32.87 -82.02 31.45
N PHE A 66 -33.37 -82.22 32.68
CA PHE A 66 -34.47 -81.43 33.25
C PHE A 66 -34.03 -80.43 34.33
N GLY A 67 -32.71 -80.25 34.51
CA GLY A 67 -32.13 -79.36 35.49
C GLY A 67 -32.22 -79.90 36.92
N ILE A 68 -31.77 -79.10 37.88
CA ILE A 68 -31.68 -79.52 39.29
C ILE A 68 -33.02 -80.01 39.87
N ARG A 69 -34.15 -79.44 39.43
CA ARG A 69 -35.50 -79.87 39.87
C ARG A 69 -35.84 -81.28 39.42
N GLY A 70 -35.49 -81.65 38.19
CA GLY A 70 -35.68 -83.01 37.67
C GLY A 70 -34.74 -84.02 38.34
N GLY A 71 -33.50 -83.61 38.58
CA GLY A 71 -32.52 -84.40 39.34
C GLY A 71 -32.95 -84.70 40.77
N ILE A 72 -33.42 -83.68 41.51
CA ILE A 72 -33.94 -83.83 42.87
C ILE A 72 -35.19 -84.72 42.89
N ALA A 73 -36.13 -84.53 41.96
CA ALA A 73 -37.33 -85.35 41.86
C ALA A 73 -37.00 -86.83 41.63
N ALA A 74 -36.05 -87.12 40.73
CA ALA A 74 -35.56 -88.47 40.50
C ALA A 74 -34.84 -89.04 41.73
N LEU A 75 -34.02 -88.25 42.42
CA LEU A 75 -33.34 -88.67 43.65
C LEU A 75 -34.35 -89.04 44.76
N LEU A 76 -35.40 -88.25 44.94
CA LEU A 76 -36.49 -88.53 45.88
C LEU A 76 -37.25 -89.82 45.50
N LEU A 77 -37.48 -90.04 44.21
CA LEU A 77 -38.10 -91.27 43.71
C LEU A 77 -37.21 -92.50 43.98
N ALA A 78 -35.88 -92.36 43.81
CA ALA A 78 -34.91 -93.40 44.14
C ALA A 78 -34.92 -93.74 45.63
N VAL A 79 -34.98 -92.72 46.51
CA VAL A 79 -35.11 -92.94 47.96
C VAL A 79 -36.40 -93.67 48.30
N ALA A 80 -37.53 -93.24 47.74
CA ALA A 80 -38.82 -93.88 47.95
C ALA A 80 -38.83 -95.35 47.49
N ALA A 81 -38.08 -95.68 46.43
CA ALA A 81 -37.93 -97.04 45.95
C ALA A 81 -37.00 -97.91 46.82
N MET A 82 -35.94 -97.33 47.40
CA MET A 82 -34.94 -98.05 48.22
C MET A 82 -35.37 -98.25 49.67
N LEU A 83 -36.04 -97.27 50.27
CA LEU A 83 -36.34 -97.21 51.71
C LEU A 83 -37.14 -98.43 52.22
N PRO A 84 -38.15 -98.96 51.49
CA PRO A 84 -38.91 -100.13 51.95
C PRO A 84 -38.03 -101.37 52.13
N ARG A 85 -37.10 -101.64 51.20
CA ARG A 85 -36.18 -102.79 51.28
C ARG A 85 -35.19 -102.64 52.43
N VAL A 86 -34.71 -101.42 52.67
CA VAL A 86 -33.78 -101.10 53.77
C VAL A 86 -34.41 -101.37 55.14
N LEU A 87 -35.69 -101.00 55.33
CA LEU A 87 -36.38 -101.10 56.62
C LEU A 87 -37.02 -102.48 56.87
N LEU A 88 -37.52 -103.16 55.84
CA LEU A 88 -38.36 -104.36 55.99
C LEU A 88 -37.66 -105.67 55.61
N LEU A 89 -36.68 -105.63 54.71
CA LEU A 89 -36.11 -106.83 54.08
C LEU A 89 -34.61 -107.03 54.36
N SER A 90 -33.91 -106.00 54.86
CA SER A 90 -32.45 -106.08 55.01
C SER A 90 -32.03 -106.78 56.31
N PRO A 91 -31.16 -107.79 56.26
CA PRO A 91 -30.63 -108.45 57.47
C PRO A 91 -29.71 -107.54 58.31
N TYR A 92 -29.23 -106.41 57.74
CA TYR A 92 -28.37 -105.43 58.42
C TYR A 92 -28.85 -103.99 58.14
N PRO A 93 -29.90 -103.51 58.83
CA PRO A 93 -30.57 -102.25 58.49
C PRO A 93 -29.69 -101.01 58.69
N ARG A 94 -28.73 -101.03 59.64
CA ARG A 94 -27.81 -99.90 59.88
C ARG A 94 -26.84 -99.68 58.72
N ASP A 95 -26.18 -100.74 58.24
CA ASP A 95 -25.29 -100.70 57.07
C ASP A 95 -26.07 -100.27 55.82
N ALA A 96 -27.29 -100.79 55.67
CA ALA A 96 -28.16 -100.48 54.55
C ALA A 96 -28.62 -99.02 54.51
N LEU A 97 -28.97 -98.45 55.67
CA LEU A 97 -29.29 -97.02 55.81
C LEU A 97 -28.07 -96.16 55.47
N PHE A 98 -26.89 -96.50 56.00
CA PHE A 98 -25.66 -95.75 55.75
C PHE A 98 -25.32 -95.67 54.25
N GLU A 99 -25.26 -96.82 53.58
CA GLU A 99 -25.00 -96.90 52.14
C GLU A 99 -26.06 -96.15 51.29
N THR A 100 -27.33 -96.19 51.70
CA THR A 100 -28.42 -95.44 51.03
C THR A 100 -28.24 -93.94 51.22
N SER A 101 -27.93 -93.49 52.45
CA SER A 101 -27.61 -92.09 52.74
C SER A 101 -26.40 -91.60 51.95
N THR A 102 -25.34 -92.42 51.84
CA THR A 102 -24.16 -92.10 51.03
C THR A 102 -24.52 -91.93 49.54
N ALA A 103 -25.33 -92.84 48.97
CA ALA A 103 -25.77 -92.74 47.58
C ALA A 103 -26.61 -91.47 47.34
N VAL A 104 -27.50 -91.12 48.26
CA VAL A 104 -28.32 -89.89 48.17
C VAL A 104 -27.45 -88.63 48.23
N VAL A 105 -26.50 -88.58 49.17
CA VAL A 105 -25.57 -87.45 49.30
C VAL A 105 -24.72 -87.30 48.03
N LEU A 106 -24.17 -88.40 47.51
CA LEU A 106 -23.42 -88.39 46.25
C LEU A 106 -24.29 -87.89 45.08
N GLY A 107 -25.55 -88.31 44.99
CA GLY A 107 -26.45 -87.87 43.92
C GLY A 107 -26.84 -86.41 44.03
N ALA A 108 -27.05 -85.91 45.25
CA ALA A 108 -27.27 -84.49 45.50
C ALA A 108 -26.04 -83.66 45.10
N LEU A 109 -24.82 -84.11 45.43
CA LEU A 109 -23.56 -83.46 45.05
C LEU A 109 -23.35 -83.43 43.53
N VAL A 110 -23.61 -84.54 42.83
CA VAL A 110 -23.50 -84.59 41.35
C VAL A 110 -24.54 -83.68 40.69
N ASN A 111 -25.78 -83.66 41.19
CA ASN A 111 -26.83 -82.77 40.67
C ASN A 111 -26.47 -81.30 40.88
N TRP A 112 -25.94 -80.96 42.05
CA TRP A 112 -25.44 -79.62 42.36
C TRP A 112 -24.28 -79.22 41.44
N TRP A 113 -23.31 -80.12 41.24
CA TRP A 113 -22.17 -79.89 40.35
C TRP A 113 -22.60 -79.68 38.88
N LEU A 114 -23.54 -80.47 38.37
CA LEU A 114 -24.08 -80.33 37.01
C LEU A 114 -24.86 -79.02 36.80
N GLU A 115 -25.53 -78.53 37.84
CA GLU A 115 -26.23 -77.24 37.82
C GLU A 115 -25.22 -76.08 37.82
N GLU A 116 -24.22 -76.12 38.70
CA GLU A 116 -23.19 -75.08 38.77
C GLU A 116 -22.40 -75.01 37.44
N ARG A 117 -22.07 -76.16 36.85
CA ARG A 117 -21.38 -76.21 35.57
C ARG A 117 -22.21 -75.60 34.43
N ARG A 118 -23.52 -75.84 34.40
CA ARG A 118 -24.42 -75.21 33.41
C ARG A 118 -24.51 -73.71 33.59
N ARG A 119 -24.59 -73.23 34.84
CA ARG A 119 -24.57 -71.79 35.14
C ARG A 119 -23.26 -71.14 34.74
N GLU A 120 -22.14 -71.84 34.91
CA GLU A 120 -20.82 -71.35 34.50
C GLU A 120 -20.71 -71.21 32.97
N VAL A 121 -21.14 -72.22 32.22
CA VAL A 121 -21.14 -72.18 30.75
C VAL A 121 -22.03 -71.05 30.23
N GLY A 122 -23.25 -70.90 30.76
CA GLY A 122 -24.15 -69.80 30.37
C GLY A 122 -23.57 -68.41 30.69
N ARG A 123 -22.88 -68.25 31.82
CA ARG A 123 -22.15 -67.01 32.15
C ARG A 123 -21.04 -66.70 31.15
N ARG A 124 -20.29 -67.72 30.70
CA ARG A 124 -19.21 -67.55 29.70
C ARG A 124 -19.73 -67.17 28.32
N GLU A 125 -20.80 -67.80 27.86
CA GLU A 125 -21.43 -67.45 26.56
C GLU A 125 -21.96 -66.02 26.55
N GLN A 126 -22.63 -65.59 27.62
CA GLN A 126 -23.09 -64.20 27.75
C GLN A 126 -21.92 -63.20 27.83
N ALA A 127 -20.84 -63.56 28.51
CA ALA A 127 -19.64 -62.72 28.58
C ALA A 127 -18.99 -62.55 27.20
N LEU A 128 -18.86 -63.63 26.41
CA LEU A 128 -18.32 -63.59 25.05
C LEU A 128 -19.15 -62.70 24.11
N LEU A 129 -20.47 -62.85 24.12
CA LEU A 129 -21.36 -62.02 23.30
C LEU A 129 -21.26 -60.53 23.65
N LYS A 130 -21.19 -60.19 24.94
CA LYS A 130 -20.96 -58.80 25.37
C LYS A 130 -19.61 -58.28 24.90
N LEU A 131 -18.56 -59.10 24.98
CA LEU A 131 -17.20 -58.71 24.61
C LEU A 131 -17.06 -58.47 23.09
N GLU A 132 -17.73 -59.27 22.28
CA GLU A 132 -17.81 -59.05 20.82
C GLU A 132 -18.59 -57.80 20.44
N ALA A 133 -19.68 -57.50 21.15
CA ALA A 133 -20.46 -56.28 20.94
C ALA A 133 -19.61 -55.03 21.26
N VAL A 134 -18.96 -55.02 22.43
CA VAL A 134 -18.03 -53.95 22.83
C VAL A 134 -16.89 -53.81 21.84
N ARG A 135 -16.30 -54.91 21.36
CA ARG A 135 -15.21 -54.88 20.37
C ARG A 135 -15.66 -54.22 19.04
N ARG A 136 -16.84 -54.56 18.53
CA ARG A 136 -17.39 -53.96 17.31
C ARG A 136 -17.62 -52.46 17.48
N GLU A 137 -18.17 -52.07 18.63
CA GLU A 137 -18.38 -50.67 18.98
C GLU A 137 -17.04 -49.91 19.06
N LEU A 138 -16.05 -50.47 19.76
CA LEU A 138 -14.70 -49.88 19.85
C LEU A 138 -14.05 -49.70 18.47
N GLN A 139 -14.19 -50.70 17.58
CA GLN A 139 -13.66 -50.61 16.22
C GLN A 139 -14.33 -49.49 15.40
N SER A 140 -15.63 -49.28 15.59
CA SER A 140 -16.32 -48.13 14.95
C SER A 140 -15.80 -46.79 15.48
N TYR A 141 -15.61 -46.65 16.79
CA TYR A 141 -15.05 -45.43 17.38
C TYR A 141 -13.62 -45.15 16.88
N ILE A 142 -12.75 -46.17 16.84
CA ILE A 142 -11.38 -46.00 16.32
C ILE A 142 -11.38 -45.57 14.86
N ARG A 143 -12.31 -46.08 14.03
CA ARG A 143 -12.42 -45.67 12.63
C ARG A 143 -12.79 -44.19 12.52
N ILE A 144 -13.80 -43.75 13.26
CA ILE A 144 -14.25 -42.34 13.28
C ILE A 144 -13.13 -41.41 13.76
N ILE A 145 -12.39 -41.80 14.81
CA ILE A 145 -11.28 -41.00 15.34
C ILE A 145 -10.19 -40.82 14.29
N ARG A 146 -9.77 -41.89 13.61
CA ARG A 146 -8.73 -41.81 12.57
C ARG A 146 -9.12 -40.93 11.40
N GLU A 147 -10.39 -40.94 11.02
CA GLU A 147 -10.91 -40.10 9.94
C GLU A 147 -10.90 -38.62 10.34
N ASN A 148 -11.29 -38.31 11.58
CA ASN A 148 -11.17 -36.97 12.15
C ASN A 148 -9.71 -36.51 12.28
N GLU A 149 -8.78 -37.38 12.70
CA GLU A 149 -7.35 -37.05 12.77
C GLU A 149 -6.77 -36.66 11.41
N ARG A 150 -7.11 -37.42 10.35
CA ARG A 150 -6.69 -37.07 8.97
C ARG A 150 -7.24 -35.72 8.54
N ARG A 151 -8.51 -35.44 8.85
CA ARG A 151 -9.16 -34.15 8.55
C ARG A 151 -8.50 -32.98 9.28
N ILE A 152 -8.23 -33.11 10.58
CA ILE A 152 -7.58 -32.07 11.38
C ILE A 152 -6.13 -31.86 10.91
N SER A 153 -5.41 -32.93 10.61
CA SER A 153 -4.02 -32.85 10.11
C SER A 153 -3.94 -32.13 8.76
N ALA A 154 -4.89 -32.38 7.86
CA ALA A 154 -5.01 -31.67 6.59
C ALA A 154 -5.20 -30.16 6.79
N LEU A 155 -6.19 -29.78 7.61
CA LEU A 155 -6.46 -28.39 7.96
C LEU A 155 -5.25 -27.74 8.61
N HIS A 156 -4.63 -28.41 9.58
CA HIS A 156 -3.44 -27.90 10.25
C HIS A 156 -2.31 -27.67 9.24
N THR A 157 -2.06 -28.61 8.32
CA THR A 157 -0.99 -28.47 7.31
C THR A 157 -1.25 -27.28 6.38
N ILE A 158 -2.49 -27.12 5.88
CA ILE A 158 -2.88 -25.98 5.04
C ILE A 158 -2.73 -24.68 5.82
N SER A 159 -3.22 -24.64 7.07
CA SER A 159 -3.07 -23.49 7.97
C SER A 159 -1.61 -23.13 8.24
N THR A 160 -0.74 -24.13 8.38
CA THR A 160 0.69 -23.93 8.60
C THR A 160 1.36 -23.37 7.35
N ALA A 161 1.07 -23.94 6.17
CA ALA A 161 1.59 -23.46 4.89
C ALA A 161 1.16 -22.01 4.61
N VAL A 162 -0.12 -21.71 4.86
CA VAL A 162 -0.72 -20.37 4.79
C VAL A 162 -0.01 -19.36 5.71
N ASN A 163 0.38 -19.78 6.91
CA ASN A 163 1.01 -18.87 7.88
C ASN A 163 2.52 -18.72 7.69
N GLN A 164 3.19 -19.68 7.07
CA GLN A 164 4.66 -19.70 6.92
C GLN A 164 5.15 -19.11 5.60
N SER A 165 4.43 -19.28 4.49
CA SER A 165 4.86 -18.73 3.20
C SER A 165 4.23 -17.36 2.93
N LEU A 166 5.07 -16.43 2.46
CA LEU A 166 4.65 -15.11 1.98
C LEU A 166 4.36 -15.12 0.47
N VAL A 167 4.63 -16.23 -0.22
CA VAL A 167 4.43 -16.39 -1.65
C VAL A 167 3.11 -17.12 -1.88
N LEU A 168 2.15 -16.41 -2.48
CA LEU A 168 0.80 -16.92 -2.65
C LEU A 168 0.77 -18.22 -3.48
N GLU A 169 1.55 -18.28 -4.55
CA GLU A 169 1.62 -19.43 -5.46
C GLU A 169 2.01 -20.71 -4.72
N GLU A 170 3.02 -20.66 -3.84
CA GLU A 170 3.44 -21.81 -3.03
C GLU A 170 2.33 -22.30 -2.09
N VAL A 171 1.62 -21.36 -1.45
CA VAL A 171 0.50 -21.69 -0.56
C VAL A 171 -0.62 -22.39 -1.34
N LEU A 172 -0.95 -21.88 -2.53
CA LEU A 172 -2.01 -22.44 -3.37
C LEU A 172 -1.66 -23.84 -3.88
N ASP A 173 -0.40 -24.08 -4.27
CA ASP A 173 0.07 -25.38 -4.73
C ASP A 173 0.01 -26.43 -3.62
N VAL A 174 0.55 -26.12 -2.44
CA VAL A 174 0.49 -27.02 -1.28
C VAL A 174 -0.95 -27.32 -0.88
N ALA A 175 -1.82 -26.32 -0.92
CA ALA A 175 -3.24 -26.50 -0.63
C ALA A 175 -3.93 -27.39 -1.67
N ALA A 176 -3.69 -27.17 -2.97
CA ALA A 176 -4.28 -27.98 -4.02
C ALA A 176 -3.86 -29.46 -3.93
N ASP A 177 -2.59 -29.74 -3.64
CA ASP A 177 -2.08 -31.09 -3.41
C ASP A 177 -2.74 -31.74 -2.19
N LYS A 178 -2.82 -31.03 -1.07
CA LYS A 178 -3.39 -31.58 0.17
C LYS A 178 -4.90 -31.79 0.09
N ILE A 179 -5.63 -30.89 -0.58
CA ILE A 179 -7.07 -31.05 -0.84
C ILE A 179 -7.31 -32.32 -1.67
N LYS A 180 -6.51 -32.53 -2.72
CA LYS A 180 -6.62 -33.71 -3.58
C LYS A 180 -6.43 -35.02 -2.80
N GLU A 181 -5.41 -35.07 -1.95
CA GLU A 181 -5.10 -36.23 -1.11
C GLU A 181 -6.19 -36.52 -0.06
N VAL A 182 -6.66 -35.48 0.62
CA VAL A 182 -7.54 -35.63 1.80
C VAL A 182 -8.99 -35.88 1.40
N MET A 183 -9.43 -35.28 0.30
CA MET A 183 -10.80 -35.47 -0.21
C MET A 183 -10.93 -36.65 -1.18
N ASP A 184 -9.82 -37.34 -1.49
CA ASP A 184 -9.77 -38.44 -2.46
C ASP A 184 -10.53 -38.07 -3.75
N ILE A 185 -10.03 -37.04 -4.43
CA ILE A 185 -10.67 -36.40 -5.59
C ILE A 185 -9.73 -36.39 -6.79
N ASP A 186 -10.31 -36.33 -7.98
CA ASP A 186 -9.52 -36.40 -9.22
C ASP A 186 -8.90 -35.05 -9.59
N VAL A 187 -9.68 -33.98 -9.46
CA VAL A 187 -9.35 -32.63 -9.95
C VAL A 187 -9.56 -31.57 -8.87
N VAL A 188 -8.62 -30.64 -8.75
CA VAL A 188 -8.71 -29.45 -7.90
C VAL A 188 -8.37 -28.22 -8.74
N LEU A 189 -9.17 -27.16 -8.64
CA LEU A 189 -8.99 -25.90 -9.36
C LEU A 189 -9.18 -24.73 -8.40
N ILE A 190 -8.24 -23.79 -8.40
CA ILE A 190 -8.31 -22.57 -7.58
C ILE A 190 -8.29 -21.36 -8.50
N TYR A 191 -9.37 -20.59 -8.48
CA TYR A 191 -9.51 -19.36 -9.25
C TYR A 191 -9.48 -18.13 -8.34
N PHE A 192 -8.87 -17.04 -8.82
CA PHE A 192 -8.94 -15.72 -8.22
C PHE A 192 -9.72 -14.77 -9.12
N LEU A 193 -10.53 -13.92 -8.51
CA LEU A 193 -11.29 -12.90 -9.21
C LEU A 193 -10.41 -11.67 -9.48
N ASN A 194 -10.17 -11.37 -10.75
CA ASN A 194 -9.61 -10.09 -11.16
C ASN A 194 -10.71 -9.02 -11.18
N GLU A 195 -10.60 -8.02 -10.29
CA GLU A 195 -11.59 -6.95 -10.14
C GLU A 195 -11.66 -6.01 -11.34
N GLU A 196 -10.55 -5.81 -12.05
CA GLU A 196 -10.50 -4.92 -13.22
C GLU A 196 -11.19 -5.54 -14.42
N THR A 197 -10.98 -6.84 -14.66
CA THR A 197 -11.54 -7.54 -15.82
C THR A 197 -12.88 -8.23 -15.54
N GLY A 198 -13.24 -8.42 -14.27
CA GLY A 198 -14.43 -9.19 -13.85
C GLY A 198 -14.38 -10.67 -14.23
N LYS A 199 -13.16 -11.25 -14.29
CA LYS A 199 -12.91 -12.63 -14.71
C LYS A 199 -12.20 -13.41 -13.61
N LEU A 200 -12.48 -14.70 -13.56
CA LEU A 200 -11.83 -15.69 -12.72
C LEU A 200 -10.60 -16.22 -13.46
N GLU A 201 -9.43 -15.97 -12.88
CA GLU A 201 -8.13 -16.42 -13.35
C GLU A 201 -7.71 -17.67 -12.58
N LEU A 202 -7.38 -18.74 -13.29
CA LEU A 202 -6.90 -19.98 -12.71
C LEU A 202 -5.48 -19.79 -12.17
N ARG A 203 -5.30 -19.91 -10.85
CA ARG A 203 -4.02 -19.68 -10.17
C ARG A 203 -3.32 -20.96 -9.74
N ALA A 204 -4.07 -22.02 -9.46
CA ALA A 204 -3.50 -23.34 -9.16
C ALA A 204 -4.47 -24.45 -9.59
N TYR A 205 -3.93 -25.59 -10.02
CA TYR A 205 -4.73 -26.74 -10.41
C TYR A 205 -3.97 -28.06 -10.21
N ARG A 206 -4.73 -29.16 -10.05
CA ARG A 206 -4.24 -30.54 -10.02
C ARG A 206 -5.22 -31.46 -10.73
N GLY A 207 -4.70 -32.50 -11.40
CA GLY A 207 -5.51 -33.55 -12.02
C GLY A 207 -6.03 -33.29 -13.44
N ILE A 208 -5.58 -32.19 -14.06
CA ILE A 208 -5.82 -31.83 -15.46
C ILE A 208 -4.49 -31.41 -16.11
N SER A 209 -4.41 -31.43 -17.45
CA SER A 209 -3.23 -30.98 -18.21
C SER A 209 -3.21 -29.46 -18.40
N ASP A 210 -2.02 -28.90 -18.66
CA ASP A 210 -1.82 -27.46 -18.91
C ASP A 210 -2.65 -26.96 -20.10
N GLU A 211 -2.84 -27.80 -21.13
CA GLU A 211 -3.66 -27.47 -22.28
C GLU A 211 -5.13 -27.26 -21.87
N VAL A 212 -5.66 -28.15 -21.02
CA VAL A 212 -7.02 -28.03 -20.49
C VAL A 212 -7.13 -26.84 -19.54
N ALA A 213 -6.11 -26.61 -18.69
CA ALA A 213 -6.05 -25.48 -17.77
C ALA A 213 -6.18 -24.13 -18.52
N SER A 214 -5.46 -23.96 -19.64
CA SER A 214 -5.56 -22.75 -20.46
C SER A 214 -6.95 -22.54 -21.08
N LYS A 215 -7.64 -23.63 -21.44
CA LYS A 215 -8.97 -23.60 -22.04
C LYS A 215 -10.09 -23.37 -21.03
N ILE A 216 -9.86 -23.56 -19.73
CA ILE A 216 -10.85 -23.29 -18.66
C ILE A 216 -10.59 -21.99 -17.90
N ASP A 217 -9.49 -21.30 -18.22
CA ASP A 217 -9.13 -20.01 -17.64
C ASP A 217 -10.04 -18.85 -18.14
N GLY A 218 -10.08 -17.76 -17.38
CA GLY A 218 -10.73 -16.50 -17.75
C GLY A 218 -12.27 -16.54 -17.75
N LEU A 219 -12.89 -17.34 -16.88
CA LEU A 219 -14.35 -17.44 -16.73
C LEU A 219 -14.94 -16.11 -16.24
N LYS A 220 -16.04 -15.62 -16.83
CA LYS A 220 -16.70 -14.40 -16.34
C LYS A 220 -17.48 -14.67 -15.05
N VAL A 221 -17.65 -13.65 -14.22
CA VAL A 221 -18.58 -13.72 -13.08
C VAL A 221 -20.00 -14.04 -13.59
N GLY A 222 -20.63 -15.06 -13.00
CA GLY A 222 -21.91 -15.62 -13.42
C GLY A 222 -21.84 -16.70 -14.51
N GLU A 223 -20.69 -16.93 -15.14
CA GLU A 223 -20.46 -17.98 -16.15
C GLU A 223 -20.09 -19.32 -15.50
N GLY A 224 -20.79 -20.39 -15.87
CA GLY A 224 -20.49 -21.72 -15.33
C GLY A 224 -20.79 -21.85 -13.84
N PHE A 225 -20.36 -22.98 -13.24
CA PHE A 225 -20.50 -23.18 -11.79
C PHE A 225 -19.61 -22.21 -10.99
N ASN A 226 -18.34 -22.07 -11.37
CA ASN A 226 -17.40 -21.17 -10.68
C ASN A 226 -17.86 -19.71 -10.74
N GLY A 227 -18.27 -19.21 -11.91
CA GLY A 227 -18.80 -17.85 -12.02
C GLY A 227 -20.08 -17.63 -11.21
N TRP A 228 -20.97 -18.62 -11.13
CA TRP A 228 -22.15 -18.54 -10.28
C TRP A 228 -21.81 -18.47 -8.78
N VAL A 229 -20.84 -19.27 -8.32
CA VAL A 229 -20.35 -19.20 -6.92
C VAL A 229 -19.66 -17.86 -6.65
N ALA A 230 -18.87 -17.36 -7.60
CA ALA A 230 -18.26 -16.04 -7.49
C ALA A 230 -19.31 -14.92 -7.37
N LYS A 231 -20.40 -15.01 -8.14
CA LYS A 231 -21.50 -14.03 -8.13
C LYS A 231 -22.35 -14.08 -6.85
N THR A 232 -22.66 -15.28 -6.37
CA THR A 232 -23.61 -15.48 -5.25
C THR A 232 -22.93 -15.58 -3.89
N GLY A 233 -21.64 -15.93 -3.87
CA GLY A 233 -20.90 -16.25 -2.64
C GLY A 233 -21.46 -17.46 -1.89
N LYS A 234 -22.25 -18.32 -2.54
CA LYS A 234 -22.81 -19.54 -1.93
C LYS A 234 -22.13 -20.77 -2.52
N PRO A 235 -21.77 -21.78 -1.71
CA PRO A 235 -21.27 -23.05 -2.22
C PRO A 235 -22.23 -23.71 -3.21
N CYS A 236 -21.69 -24.38 -4.23
CA CYS A 236 -22.45 -25.13 -5.22
C CYS A 236 -22.03 -26.60 -5.21
N PHE A 237 -23.01 -27.48 -5.20
CA PHE A 237 -22.83 -28.92 -5.12
C PHE A 237 -23.53 -29.58 -6.30
N ILE A 238 -22.79 -30.32 -7.09
CA ILE A 238 -23.30 -30.98 -8.28
C ILE A 238 -22.96 -32.47 -8.19
N GLU A 239 -23.99 -33.31 -8.01
CA GLU A 239 -23.83 -34.76 -7.99
C GLU A 239 -23.57 -35.31 -9.39
N ASP A 240 -24.24 -34.76 -10.42
CA ASP A 240 -24.02 -35.12 -11.82
C ASP A 240 -24.04 -33.87 -12.72
N SER A 241 -22.87 -33.48 -13.24
CA SER A 241 -22.70 -32.34 -14.14
C SER A 241 -23.02 -32.67 -15.60
N SER A 242 -23.18 -33.94 -15.97
CA SER A 242 -23.36 -34.34 -17.38
C SER A 242 -24.63 -33.75 -18.02
N GLN A 243 -25.67 -33.49 -17.22
CA GLN A 243 -26.97 -32.97 -17.68
C GLN A 243 -27.29 -31.55 -17.14
N ASP A 244 -26.35 -30.90 -16.44
CA ASP A 244 -26.62 -29.60 -15.82
C ASP A 244 -26.49 -28.45 -16.84
N PRO A 245 -27.53 -27.61 -17.03
CA PRO A 245 -27.52 -26.53 -18.02
C PRO A 245 -26.52 -25.40 -17.69
N ARG A 246 -25.96 -25.36 -16.47
CA ARG A 246 -24.91 -24.39 -16.09
C ARG A 246 -23.51 -24.81 -16.55
N LEU A 247 -23.37 -25.96 -17.21
CA LEU A 247 -22.09 -26.39 -17.77
C LEU A 247 -21.71 -25.50 -18.98
N SER A 248 -20.87 -24.50 -18.77
CA SER A 248 -20.56 -23.47 -19.78
C SER A 248 -19.53 -23.89 -20.83
N ARG A 249 -18.66 -24.86 -20.54
CA ARG A 249 -17.58 -25.28 -21.45
C ARG A 249 -17.59 -26.78 -21.68
N GLU A 250 -17.60 -27.19 -22.96
CA GLU A 250 -17.64 -28.60 -23.41
C GLU A 250 -16.42 -29.42 -22.95
N ILE A 251 -15.27 -28.77 -22.79
CA ILE A 251 -14.02 -29.35 -22.27
C ILE A 251 -14.21 -30.07 -20.91
N VAL A 252 -15.18 -29.64 -20.09
CA VAL A 252 -15.50 -30.26 -18.80
C VAL A 252 -16.17 -31.63 -18.98
N ARG A 253 -16.95 -31.80 -20.06
CA ARG A 253 -17.52 -33.11 -20.45
C ARG A 253 -16.46 -34.02 -21.07
N GLU A 254 -15.56 -33.46 -21.88
CA GLU A 254 -14.46 -34.20 -22.51
C GLU A 254 -13.50 -34.80 -21.48
N GLU A 255 -13.25 -34.09 -20.36
CA GLU A 255 -12.46 -34.56 -19.22
C GLU A 255 -13.16 -35.62 -18.35
N GLY A 256 -14.40 -35.99 -18.68
CA GLY A 256 -15.18 -37.00 -17.97
C GLY A 256 -15.61 -36.58 -16.56
N ILE A 257 -15.62 -35.27 -16.26
CA ILE A 257 -15.99 -34.77 -14.92
C ILE A 257 -17.50 -34.98 -14.71
N ARG A 258 -17.84 -35.67 -13.61
CA ARG A 258 -19.21 -36.08 -13.27
C ARG A 258 -19.72 -35.38 -12.02
N SER A 259 -18.94 -35.29 -10.96
CA SER A 259 -19.37 -34.64 -9.72
C SER A 259 -18.46 -33.47 -9.38
N GLN A 260 -19.03 -32.36 -8.91
CA GLN A 260 -18.28 -31.15 -8.59
C GLN A 260 -18.77 -30.52 -7.28
N LEU A 261 -17.84 -29.99 -6.52
CA LEU A 261 -18.08 -29.23 -5.30
C LEU A 261 -17.28 -27.93 -5.41
N ILE A 262 -17.96 -26.80 -5.42
CA ILE A 262 -17.37 -25.47 -5.59
C ILE A 262 -17.72 -24.61 -4.38
N VAL A 263 -16.70 -24.01 -3.77
CA VAL A 263 -16.84 -23.10 -2.63
C VAL A 263 -16.21 -21.74 -2.96
N PRO A 264 -16.73 -20.65 -2.39
CA PRO A 264 -16.13 -19.33 -2.57
C PRO A 264 -14.87 -19.20 -1.70
N LEU A 265 -13.84 -18.56 -2.24
CA LEU A 265 -12.73 -18.02 -1.45
C LEU A 265 -13.17 -16.68 -0.88
N LYS A 266 -13.28 -16.58 0.44
CA LYS A 266 -13.81 -15.39 1.12
C LYS A 266 -12.81 -14.76 2.07
N SER A 267 -12.74 -13.43 2.04
CA SER A 267 -12.16 -12.65 3.13
C SER A 267 -13.10 -11.50 3.53
N LYS A 268 -13.32 -11.30 4.84
CA LYS A 268 -14.13 -10.21 5.41
C LYS A 268 -15.46 -9.92 4.66
N ASN A 269 -16.18 -10.99 4.27
CA ASN A 269 -17.43 -11.00 3.46
C ASN A 269 -17.32 -10.71 1.95
N LYS A 270 -16.14 -10.48 1.39
CA LYS A 270 -15.92 -10.37 -0.07
C LYS A 270 -15.51 -11.73 -0.65
N VAL A 271 -16.06 -12.08 -1.81
CA VAL A 271 -15.61 -13.24 -2.58
C VAL A 271 -14.43 -12.79 -3.45
N ILE A 272 -13.26 -13.36 -3.21
CA ILE A 272 -12.03 -13.04 -3.95
C ILE A 272 -11.66 -14.12 -4.97
N GLY A 273 -12.43 -15.20 -5.05
CA GLY A 273 -12.15 -16.33 -5.92
C GLY A 273 -13.06 -17.53 -5.65
N THR A 274 -12.74 -18.67 -6.27
CA THR A 274 -13.46 -19.93 -6.07
C THR A 274 -12.51 -21.12 -6.03
N LEU A 275 -12.78 -22.06 -5.14
CA LEU A 275 -12.11 -23.36 -5.05
C LEU A 275 -13.09 -24.44 -5.51
N CYS A 276 -12.70 -25.19 -6.53
CA CYS A 276 -13.47 -26.28 -7.10
C CYS A 276 -12.72 -27.59 -6.92
N VAL A 277 -13.43 -28.61 -6.45
CA VAL A 277 -12.98 -30.01 -6.48
C VAL A 277 -13.95 -30.83 -7.30
N ALA A 278 -13.42 -31.77 -8.07
CA ALA A 278 -14.21 -32.55 -8.99
C ALA A 278 -13.76 -34.00 -9.11
N ALA A 279 -14.73 -34.90 -9.29
CA ALA A 279 -14.53 -36.32 -9.50
C ALA A 279 -15.06 -36.74 -10.88
N ARG A 280 -14.36 -37.69 -11.52
CA ARG A 280 -14.76 -38.34 -12.77
C ARG A 280 -15.77 -39.45 -12.55
N SER A 281 -15.95 -39.89 -11.30
CA SER A 281 -17.00 -40.82 -10.87
C SER A 281 -18.20 -40.06 -10.27
N LEU A 282 -19.36 -40.73 -10.21
CA LEU A 282 -20.51 -40.25 -9.44
C LEU A 282 -20.18 -40.33 -7.94
N LYS A 283 -19.87 -39.19 -7.32
CA LYS A 283 -19.57 -39.07 -5.89
C LYS A 283 -20.62 -38.20 -5.21
N ARG A 284 -21.23 -38.73 -4.14
CA ARG A 284 -22.06 -37.93 -3.22
C ARG A 284 -21.21 -37.39 -2.10
N PHE A 285 -21.01 -36.08 -2.11
CA PHE A 285 -20.26 -35.39 -1.06
C PHE A 285 -21.04 -35.38 0.27
N SER A 286 -20.40 -35.82 1.35
CA SER A 286 -20.98 -35.79 2.69
C SER A 286 -21.11 -34.35 3.22
N THR A 287 -21.89 -34.14 4.28
CA THR A 287 -22.00 -32.81 4.91
C THR A 287 -20.64 -32.34 5.43
N GLU A 288 -19.86 -33.26 5.98
CA GLU A 288 -18.53 -33.02 6.53
C GLU A 288 -17.52 -32.61 5.45
N GLU A 289 -17.55 -33.24 4.26
CA GLU A 289 -16.70 -32.87 3.12
C GLU A 289 -17.04 -31.46 2.61
N LYS A 290 -18.33 -31.11 2.56
CA LYS A 290 -18.80 -29.78 2.16
C LYS A 290 -18.34 -28.70 3.14
N GLU A 291 -18.45 -28.98 4.43
CA GLU A 291 -17.96 -28.08 5.49
C GLU A 291 -16.45 -27.94 5.46
N LEU A 292 -15.72 -29.05 5.29
CA LEU A 292 -14.26 -29.05 5.19
C LEU A 292 -13.78 -28.15 4.05
N LEU A 293 -14.31 -28.33 2.84
CA LEU A 293 -13.89 -27.51 1.71
C LEU A 293 -14.28 -26.04 1.90
N THR A 294 -15.45 -25.77 2.48
CA THR A 294 -15.88 -24.38 2.77
C THR A 294 -14.94 -23.70 3.76
N LEU A 295 -14.47 -24.43 4.78
CA LEU A 295 -13.49 -23.94 5.75
C LEU A 295 -12.15 -23.64 5.07
N ILE A 296 -11.65 -24.58 4.27
CA ILE A 296 -10.41 -24.41 3.48
C ILE A 296 -10.53 -23.22 2.54
N GLY A 297 -11.66 -23.07 1.85
CA GLY A 297 -11.89 -21.93 0.96
C GLY A 297 -11.88 -20.59 1.70
N THR A 298 -12.41 -20.54 2.92
CA THR A 298 -12.36 -19.33 3.77
C THR A 298 -10.91 -19.04 4.20
N GLU A 299 -10.18 -20.06 4.63
CA GLU A 299 -8.80 -19.92 5.09
C GLU A 299 -7.85 -19.49 3.97
N LEU A 300 -7.94 -20.11 2.79
CA LEU A 300 -7.21 -19.70 1.59
C LEU A 300 -7.60 -18.29 1.14
N GLY A 301 -8.88 -17.92 1.30
CA GLY A 301 -9.35 -16.56 1.02
C GLY A 301 -8.64 -15.50 1.86
N VAL A 302 -8.54 -15.74 3.18
CA VAL A 302 -7.84 -14.83 4.11
C VAL A 302 -6.34 -14.82 3.84
N ALA A 303 -5.73 -15.98 3.61
CA ALA A 303 -4.31 -16.13 3.31
C ALA A 303 -3.90 -15.31 2.09
N ALA A 304 -4.69 -15.42 1.02
CA ALA A 304 -4.38 -14.78 -0.24
C ALA A 304 -4.54 -13.27 -0.19
N GLU A 305 -5.58 -12.77 0.51
CA GLU A 305 -5.72 -11.34 0.75
C GLU A 305 -4.53 -10.78 1.53
N LYS A 306 -4.05 -11.50 2.56
CA LYS A 306 -2.86 -11.12 3.34
C LYS A 306 -1.60 -11.07 2.47
N ALA A 307 -1.35 -12.11 1.66
CA ALA A 307 -0.20 -12.17 0.77
C ALA A 307 -0.23 -11.02 -0.26
N TYR A 308 -1.40 -10.74 -0.84
CA TYR A 308 -1.60 -9.62 -1.75
C TYR A 308 -1.27 -8.27 -1.09
N PHE A 309 -1.78 -8.01 0.12
CA PHE A 309 -1.47 -6.77 0.84
C PHE A 309 0.01 -6.64 1.19
N CYS A 310 0.67 -7.72 1.62
CA CYS A 310 2.11 -7.70 1.89
C CYS A 310 2.91 -7.36 0.63
N GLN A 311 2.61 -8.00 -0.50
CA GLN A 311 3.28 -7.71 -1.78
C GLN A 311 3.02 -6.29 -2.25
N GLU A 312 1.79 -5.79 -2.14
CA GLU A 312 1.45 -4.41 -2.54
C GLU A 312 2.14 -3.38 -1.64
N LEU A 313 2.20 -3.62 -0.33
CA LEU A 313 2.93 -2.76 0.61
C LEU A 313 4.43 -2.72 0.27
N GLU A 314 5.04 -3.86 -0.03
CA GLU A 314 6.44 -3.94 -0.48
C GLU A 314 6.65 -3.20 -1.80
N ARG A 315 5.74 -3.37 -2.77
CA ARG A 315 5.78 -2.70 -4.06
C ARG A 315 5.67 -1.18 -3.90
N MET A 316 4.72 -0.71 -3.10
CA MET A 316 4.55 0.71 -2.77
C MET A 316 5.78 1.26 -2.04
N SER A 317 6.30 0.54 -1.04
CA SER A 317 7.50 0.93 -0.30
C SER A 317 8.72 1.06 -1.22
N ARG A 318 8.92 0.08 -2.12
CA ARG A 318 9.99 0.11 -3.12
C ARG A 318 9.84 1.29 -4.07
N ARG A 319 8.65 1.51 -4.60
CA ARG A 319 8.36 2.63 -5.51
C ARG A 319 8.58 3.98 -4.85
N PHE A 320 8.15 4.14 -3.59
CA PHE A 320 8.41 5.34 -2.81
C PHE A 320 9.91 5.57 -2.62
N ARG A 321 10.67 4.52 -2.22
CA ARG A 321 12.13 4.60 -2.07
C ARG A 321 12.80 5.01 -3.38
N GLU A 322 12.37 4.47 -4.52
CA GLU A 322 12.92 4.86 -5.82
C GLU A 322 12.66 6.33 -6.17
N ILE A 323 11.44 6.83 -5.95
CA ILE A 323 11.10 8.23 -6.20
C ILE A 323 11.92 9.14 -5.28
N PHE A 324 11.97 8.80 -3.98
CA PHE A 324 12.71 9.55 -2.98
C PHE A 324 14.21 9.62 -3.32
N GLU A 325 14.85 8.49 -3.65
CA GLU A 325 16.27 8.40 -3.95
C GLU A 325 16.68 9.01 -5.30
N LYS A 326 15.81 8.95 -6.31
CA LYS A 326 16.10 9.47 -7.66
C LYS A 326 15.67 10.92 -7.85
N ALA A 327 14.98 11.53 -6.88
CA ALA A 327 14.63 12.94 -6.96
C ALA A 327 15.88 13.83 -7.16
N HIS A 328 15.72 14.86 -7.99
CA HIS A 328 16.80 15.81 -8.26
C HIS A 328 16.98 16.81 -7.12
N ASP A 329 15.86 17.29 -6.57
CA ASP A 329 15.84 18.16 -5.41
C ASP A 329 16.23 17.36 -4.14
N ALA A 330 16.94 18.03 -3.23
CA ALA A 330 17.32 17.46 -1.96
C ALA A 330 16.07 17.29 -1.08
N ILE A 331 15.85 16.07 -0.60
CA ILE A 331 14.73 15.76 0.28
C ILE A 331 15.28 15.19 1.58
N TRP A 332 14.85 15.74 2.71
CA TRP A 332 15.12 15.17 4.02
C TRP A 332 13.93 15.33 4.96
N ILE A 333 13.91 14.48 5.98
CA ILE A 333 12.93 14.47 7.06
C ILE A 333 13.69 14.64 8.35
N GLN A 334 13.21 15.50 9.25
CA GLN A 334 13.80 15.68 10.57
C GLN A 334 12.75 15.61 11.68
N ASP A 335 13.15 15.18 12.87
CA ASP A 335 12.30 15.19 14.06
C ASP A 335 12.14 16.61 14.64
N LEU A 336 11.25 16.78 15.62
CA LEU A 336 11.07 18.07 16.32
C LEU A 336 12.33 18.57 17.04
N SER A 337 13.33 17.72 17.26
CA SER A 337 14.60 18.12 17.87
C SER A 337 15.64 18.59 16.83
N GLY A 338 15.29 18.58 15.54
CA GLY A 338 16.18 18.98 14.45
C GLY A 338 17.16 17.90 14.00
N ARG A 339 16.93 16.62 14.38
CA ARG A 339 17.75 15.49 13.90
C ARG A 339 17.18 14.92 12.61
N ILE A 340 18.04 14.75 11.62
CA ILE A 340 17.66 14.16 10.32
C ILE A 340 17.34 12.68 10.51
N ILE A 341 16.11 12.27 10.21
CA ILE A 341 15.66 10.87 10.28
C ILE A 341 15.86 10.16 8.93
N ALA A 342 15.66 10.88 7.82
CA ALA A 342 15.81 10.36 6.46
C ALA A 342 16.32 11.45 5.53
N ALA A 343 17.12 11.08 4.53
CA ALA A 343 17.62 11.99 3.50
C ALA A 343 17.86 11.20 2.20
N ASN A 344 17.68 11.83 1.05
CA ASN A 344 17.93 11.20 -0.25
C ASN A 344 19.35 11.50 -0.78
N LYS A 345 19.75 10.80 -1.85
CA LYS A 345 21.04 11.06 -2.53
C LYS A 345 21.26 12.51 -2.96
N ALA A 346 20.21 13.25 -3.31
CA ALA A 346 20.34 14.66 -3.66
C ALA A 346 20.75 15.53 -2.45
N ALA A 347 20.23 15.24 -1.25
CA ALA A 347 20.65 15.90 -0.01
C ALA A 347 22.12 15.61 0.33
N SER A 348 22.59 14.39 0.08
CA SER A 348 24.01 14.04 0.20
C SER A 348 24.89 14.87 -0.76
N ARG A 349 24.54 14.93 -2.05
CA ARG A 349 25.27 15.77 -3.03
C ARG A 349 25.24 17.26 -2.67
N LEU A 350 24.09 17.76 -2.20
CA LEU A 350 23.92 19.16 -1.82
C LEU A 350 24.83 19.54 -0.64
N THR A 351 24.85 18.71 0.39
CA THR A 351 25.55 19.03 1.65
C THR A 351 27.02 18.62 1.63
N GLY A 352 27.40 17.67 0.78
CA GLY A 352 28.73 17.07 0.71
C GLY A 352 29.01 16.02 1.79
N TYR A 353 27.98 15.58 2.52
CA TYR A 353 28.07 14.49 3.50
C TYR A 353 27.51 13.20 2.91
N GLU A 354 28.06 12.06 3.32
CA GLU A 354 27.48 10.77 2.99
C GLU A 354 26.14 10.57 3.74
N LEU A 355 25.25 9.76 3.18
CA LEU A 355 23.92 9.52 3.76
C LEU A 355 24.01 9.02 5.22
N ASP A 356 24.88 8.06 5.50
CA ASP A 356 25.06 7.51 6.85
C ASP A 356 25.60 8.54 7.86
N GLU A 357 26.31 9.57 7.38
CA GLU A 357 26.77 10.69 8.22
C GLU A 357 25.66 11.74 8.42
N LEU A 358 24.72 11.86 7.48
CA LEU A 358 23.60 12.80 7.55
C LEU A 358 22.52 12.31 8.52
N ILE A 359 22.19 11.03 8.49
CA ILE A 359 21.17 10.46 9.38
C ILE A 359 21.61 10.60 10.84
N GLY A 360 20.73 11.12 11.69
CA GLY A 360 20.96 11.41 13.11
C GLY A 360 21.74 12.71 13.38
N LYS A 361 22.26 13.39 12.36
CA LYS A 361 22.96 14.67 12.52
C LYS A 361 21.96 15.79 12.80
N ASP A 362 22.38 16.72 13.64
CA ASP A 362 21.62 17.92 13.99
C ASP A 362 21.74 18.97 12.87
N ILE A 363 20.58 19.45 12.39
CA ILE A 363 20.49 20.40 11.27
C ILE A 363 21.11 21.77 11.59
N SER A 364 21.22 22.16 12.87
CA SER A 364 21.80 23.44 13.29
C SER A 364 23.24 23.63 12.84
N ARG A 365 23.97 22.53 12.61
CA ARG A 365 25.36 22.56 12.12
C ARG A 365 25.51 23.05 10.69
N PHE A 366 24.44 23.03 9.92
CA PHE A 366 24.42 23.47 8.52
C PHE A 366 24.06 24.95 8.37
N PHE A 367 23.73 25.65 9.45
CA PHE A 367 23.25 27.02 9.40
C PHE A 367 24.19 28.00 10.10
N THR A 368 24.20 29.23 9.61
CA THR A 368 24.66 30.39 10.42
C THR A 368 23.63 30.69 11.52
N PRO A 369 23.98 31.42 12.59
CA PRO A 369 23.02 31.80 13.63
C PRO A 369 21.76 32.50 13.08
N LYS A 370 21.93 33.31 12.03
CA LYS A 370 20.82 33.98 11.33
C LYS A 370 19.95 32.99 10.55
N GLY A 371 20.57 32.04 9.84
CA GLY A 371 19.85 30.99 9.11
C GLY A 371 19.05 30.08 10.05
N LEU A 372 19.64 29.67 11.17
CA LEU A 372 18.98 28.81 12.15
C LEU A 372 17.74 29.47 12.76
N LYS A 373 17.80 30.79 13.01
CA LYS A 373 16.65 31.55 13.49
C LYS A 373 15.49 31.52 12.51
N LEU A 374 15.77 31.70 11.21
CA LEU A 374 14.74 31.63 10.17
C LEU A 374 14.13 30.23 10.06
N ALA A 375 14.95 29.18 10.12
CA ALA A 375 14.47 27.79 10.10
C ALA A 375 13.49 27.51 11.25
N ARG A 376 13.85 27.91 12.48
CA ARG A 376 12.98 27.75 13.67
C ARG A 376 11.69 28.55 13.57
N GLU A 377 11.76 29.79 13.07
CA GLU A 377 10.56 30.62 12.89
C GLU A 377 9.56 29.97 11.92
N VAL A 378 10.05 29.34 10.85
CA VAL A 378 9.20 28.60 9.91
C VAL A 378 8.59 27.37 10.57
N GLU A 379 9.39 26.59 11.29
CA GLU A 379 8.92 25.39 12.01
C GLU A 379 7.85 25.73 13.06
N GLU A 380 8.05 26.78 13.86
CA GLU A 380 7.10 27.27 14.87
C GLU A 380 5.76 27.68 14.24
N LYS A 381 5.81 28.43 13.13
CA LYS A 381 4.61 28.85 12.39
C LYS A 381 3.84 27.66 11.80
N LEU A 382 4.54 26.66 11.26
CA LEU A 382 3.90 25.44 10.75
C LEU A 382 3.22 24.64 11.86
N LEU A 383 3.85 24.53 13.04
CA LEU A 383 3.24 23.88 14.21
C LEU A 383 2.01 24.63 14.72
N ALA A 384 2.00 25.96 14.60
CA ALA A 384 0.86 26.79 14.94
C ALA A 384 -0.27 26.76 13.89
N GLY A 385 -0.05 26.12 12.72
CA GLY A 385 -1.00 26.08 11.62
C GLY A 385 -1.12 27.40 10.85
N GLU A 386 -0.13 28.29 10.98
CA GLU A 386 -0.10 29.56 10.28
C GLU A 386 0.30 29.38 8.81
N GLU A 387 -0.27 30.20 7.91
CA GLU A 387 0.16 30.25 6.52
C GLU A 387 1.54 30.90 6.40
N ILE A 388 2.45 30.22 5.71
CA ILE A 388 3.81 30.70 5.45
C ILE A 388 3.98 30.89 3.95
N ARG A 389 4.61 31.99 3.57
CA ARG A 389 4.99 32.22 2.18
C ARG A 389 6.10 31.25 1.78
N GLN A 390 5.76 30.30 0.93
CA GLN A 390 6.66 29.30 0.37
C GLN A 390 6.64 29.36 -1.18
N PRO A 391 7.70 28.92 -1.87
CA PRO A 391 9.00 28.53 -1.32
C PRO A 391 9.79 29.76 -0.82
N TYR A 392 10.74 29.54 0.10
CA TYR A 392 11.56 30.60 0.69
C TYR A 392 13.06 30.32 0.52
N GLU A 393 13.86 31.38 0.51
CA GLU A 393 15.31 31.25 0.40
C GLU A 393 15.96 31.02 1.76
N GLN A 394 16.84 30.02 1.81
CA GLN A 394 17.59 29.66 3.00
C GLN A 394 19.03 29.40 2.62
N ARG A 395 19.97 29.91 3.42
CA ARG A 395 21.40 29.67 3.19
C ARG A 395 21.94 28.62 4.14
N ILE A 396 22.73 27.69 3.62
CA ILE A 396 23.41 26.64 4.38
C ILE A 396 24.91 26.66 4.15
N ILE A 397 25.65 26.06 5.07
CA ILE A 397 27.09 25.80 4.98
C ILE A 397 27.27 24.30 4.66
N ARG A 398 27.92 24.01 3.54
CA ARG A 398 28.27 22.64 3.12
C ARG A 398 29.47 22.10 3.89
N ARG A 399 29.77 20.80 3.75
CA ARG A 399 30.95 20.16 4.36
C ARG A 399 32.27 20.84 3.99
N ASP A 400 32.39 21.34 2.77
CA ASP A 400 33.58 22.04 2.27
C ASP A 400 33.68 23.50 2.78
N GLY A 401 32.76 23.93 3.64
CA GLY A 401 32.69 25.28 4.19
C GLY A 401 32.07 26.31 3.25
N LYS A 402 31.73 25.95 2.01
CA LYS A 402 31.08 26.89 1.08
C LYS A 402 29.62 27.07 1.42
N GLU A 403 29.14 28.28 1.18
CA GLU A 403 27.72 28.61 1.31
C GLU A 403 26.94 28.12 0.08
N ALA A 404 25.77 27.54 0.32
CA ALA A 404 24.78 27.20 -0.69
C ALA A 404 23.46 27.93 -0.41
N ILE A 405 22.79 28.35 -1.48
CA ILE A 405 21.50 29.05 -1.43
C ILE A 405 20.43 28.06 -1.87
N LEU A 406 19.48 27.79 -1.00
CA LEU A 406 18.41 26.84 -1.20
C LEU A 406 17.08 27.57 -1.40
N MET A 407 16.30 27.13 -2.38
CA MET A 407 14.88 27.41 -2.46
C MET A 407 14.14 26.26 -1.77
N LEU A 408 13.56 26.53 -0.61
CA LEU A 408 13.09 25.54 0.35
C LEU A 408 11.57 25.56 0.50
N THR A 409 10.99 24.37 0.53
CA THR A 409 9.60 24.11 0.95
C THR A 409 9.63 23.21 2.16
N THR A 410 8.85 23.55 3.19
CA THR A 410 8.81 22.83 4.47
C THR A 410 7.36 22.48 4.80
N SER A 411 7.12 21.21 5.08
CA SER A 411 5.80 20.66 5.40
C SER A 411 5.84 19.83 6.67
N LEU A 412 4.79 19.90 7.48
CA LEU A 412 4.61 19.00 8.63
C LEU A 412 4.12 17.63 8.14
N LEU A 413 4.70 16.55 8.68
CA LEU A 413 4.45 15.17 8.31
C LEU A 413 4.25 14.32 9.58
N GLY A 414 3.33 13.36 9.54
CA GLY A 414 3.04 12.45 10.66
C GLY A 414 1.80 12.83 11.48
N ASP A 415 1.35 11.90 12.32
CA ASP A 415 0.21 12.09 13.23
C ASP A 415 0.65 12.84 14.50
N GLU A 416 -0.30 13.24 15.36
CA GLU A 416 -0.07 13.96 16.63
C GLU A 416 0.99 13.31 17.55
N LYS A 417 1.24 12.00 17.40
CA LYS A 417 2.19 11.25 18.23
C LYS A 417 3.64 11.30 17.74
N THR A 418 3.88 11.51 16.45
CA THR A 418 5.22 11.53 15.85
C THR A 418 5.32 12.58 14.75
N PRO A 419 5.15 13.87 15.06
CA PRO A 419 5.33 14.94 14.09
C PRO A 419 6.79 15.03 13.65
N ALA A 420 7.00 15.21 12.36
CA ALA A 420 8.28 15.41 11.71
C ALA A 420 8.13 16.48 10.62
N PHE A 421 9.23 17.10 10.22
CA PHE A 421 9.21 18.06 9.12
C PHE A 421 9.84 17.45 7.88
N LEU A 422 9.15 17.55 6.75
CA LEU A 422 9.63 17.21 5.42
C LEU A 422 10.12 18.48 4.73
N TYR A 423 11.34 18.43 4.24
CA TYR A 423 11.97 19.51 3.49
C TYR A 423 12.25 19.07 2.07
N ILE A 424 11.90 19.92 1.11
CA ILE A 424 12.28 19.79 -0.28
C ILE A 424 13.06 21.05 -0.65
N ALA A 425 14.34 20.88 -0.99
CA ALA A 425 15.24 21.97 -1.29
C ALA A 425 15.85 21.84 -2.68
N ARG A 426 15.75 22.93 -3.45
CA ARG A 426 16.49 23.09 -4.68
C ARG A 426 17.71 23.98 -4.45
N ASP A 427 18.86 23.53 -4.92
CA ASP A 427 20.06 24.37 -4.94
C ASP A 427 19.96 25.41 -6.06
N ILE A 428 19.92 26.69 -5.70
CA ILE A 428 19.85 27.82 -6.63
C ILE A 428 21.12 28.67 -6.59
N THR A 429 22.22 28.13 -6.02
CA THR A 429 23.47 28.89 -5.82
C THR A 429 24.02 29.39 -7.15
N ASP A 430 24.10 28.52 -8.17
CA ASP A 430 24.67 28.87 -9.47
C ASP A 430 23.74 29.78 -10.27
N GLU A 431 22.42 29.59 -10.17
CA GLU A 431 21.42 30.47 -10.77
C GLU A 431 21.51 31.89 -10.18
N ARG A 432 21.59 32.01 -8.85
CA ARG A 432 21.78 33.29 -8.16
C ARG A 432 23.09 33.96 -8.54
N ARG A 433 24.20 33.23 -8.58
CA ARG A 433 25.50 33.76 -9.01
C ARG A 433 25.48 34.25 -10.46
N LEU A 434 24.86 33.49 -11.36
CA LEU A 434 24.73 33.90 -12.76
C LEU A 434 23.88 35.16 -12.88
N GLN A 435 22.76 35.23 -12.16
CA GLN A 435 21.89 36.42 -12.15
C GLN A 435 22.64 37.67 -11.63
N GLU A 436 23.43 37.53 -10.57
CA GLU A 436 24.27 38.62 -10.04
C GLU A 436 25.36 39.03 -11.04
N ASN A 437 26.05 38.07 -11.66
CA ASN A 437 27.07 38.34 -12.67
C ASN A 437 26.50 39.08 -13.88
N LEU A 438 25.32 38.65 -14.37
CA LEU A 438 24.64 39.33 -15.48
C LEU A 438 24.29 40.79 -15.13
N ARG A 439 23.85 41.06 -13.89
CA ARG A 439 23.61 42.43 -13.41
C ARG A 439 24.91 43.24 -13.38
N LEU A 440 26.00 42.67 -12.87
CA LEU A 440 27.30 43.33 -12.86
C LEU A 440 27.78 43.68 -14.27
N TYR A 441 27.66 42.76 -15.23
CA TYR A 441 28.03 43.03 -16.63
C TYR A 441 27.15 44.11 -17.26
N ALA A 442 25.83 44.08 -17.03
CA ALA A 442 24.91 45.12 -17.52
C ALA A 442 25.28 46.51 -16.97
N SER A 443 25.67 46.57 -15.69
CA SER A 443 26.14 47.79 -15.04
C SER A 443 27.45 48.32 -15.65
N GLN A 444 28.43 47.44 -15.88
CA GLN A 444 29.71 47.79 -16.52
C GLN A 444 29.55 48.29 -17.95
N ILE A 445 28.75 47.60 -18.76
CA ILE A 445 28.46 47.99 -20.15
C ILE A 445 27.77 49.36 -20.18
N SER A 446 26.81 49.60 -19.28
CA SER A 446 26.11 50.87 -19.18
C SER A 446 27.06 52.03 -18.86
N ARG A 447 28.00 51.83 -17.92
CA ARG A 447 29.03 52.83 -17.59
C ARG A 447 29.96 53.10 -18.77
N ALA A 448 30.46 52.05 -19.43
CA ALA A 448 31.35 52.19 -20.58
C ALA A 448 30.68 52.95 -21.74
N HIS A 449 29.40 52.70 -22.01
CA HIS A 449 28.65 53.44 -23.03
C HIS A 449 28.50 54.94 -22.71
N GLU A 450 28.27 55.31 -21.45
CA GLU A 450 28.16 56.73 -21.09
C GLU A 450 29.52 57.44 -21.16
N GLU A 451 30.60 56.76 -20.81
CA GLU A 451 31.97 57.27 -20.91
C GLU A 451 32.39 57.48 -22.38
N GLU A 452 32.03 56.54 -23.25
CA GLU A 452 32.24 56.65 -24.70
C GLU A 452 31.45 57.85 -25.28
N ARG A 453 30.18 58.00 -24.92
CA ARG A 453 29.37 59.18 -25.31
C ARG A 453 30.02 60.48 -24.87
N ARG A 454 30.56 60.52 -23.65
CA ARG A 454 31.29 61.67 -23.12
C ARG A 454 32.58 61.95 -23.89
N ARG A 455 33.29 60.93 -24.38
CA ARG A 455 34.49 61.12 -25.22
C ARG A 455 34.11 61.69 -26.59
N ILE A 456 33.18 61.04 -27.31
CA ILE A 456 32.75 61.47 -28.65
C ILE A 456 32.22 62.91 -28.62
N ALA A 457 31.40 63.26 -27.63
CA ALA A 457 30.87 64.63 -27.52
C ALA A 457 31.98 65.68 -27.35
N ARG A 458 33.05 65.36 -26.60
CA ARG A 458 34.20 66.25 -26.43
C ARG A 458 35.00 66.39 -27.72
N GLU A 459 35.35 65.29 -28.38
CA GLU A 459 36.10 65.30 -29.64
C GLU A 459 35.35 66.08 -30.75
N LEU A 460 34.04 65.84 -30.89
CA LEU A 460 33.23 66.58 -31.86
C LEU A 460 33.14 68.08 -31.53
N HIS A 461 33.02 68.43 -30.25
CA HIS A 461 32.95 69.83 -29.82
C HIS A 461 34.27 70.56 -30.03
N ASP A 462 35.38 69.95 -29.61
CA ASP A 462 36.67 70.62 -29.55
C ASP A 462 37.36 70.64 -30.93
N ASP A 463 37.30 69.55 -31.71
CA ASP A 463 37.97 69.50 -33.01
C ASP A 463 37.04 69.92 -34.15
N THR A 464 35.86 69.31 -34.25
CA THR A 464 35.02 69.42 -35.46
C THR A 464 34.25 70.73 -35.50
N ILE A 465 33.54 71.08 -34.41
CA ILE A 465 32.75 72.32 -34.34
C ILE A 465 33.67 73.54 -34.41
N GLN A 466 34.80 73.55 -33.70
CA GLN A 466 35.73 74.69 -33.74
C GLN A 466 36.32 74.90 -35.14
N THR A 467 36.70 73.83 -35.84
CA THR A 467 37.22 73.91 -37.22
C THR A 467 36.16 74.49 -38.17
N LEU A 468 34.92 74.02 -38.12
CA LEU A 468 33.85 74.54 -38.96
C LEU A 468 33.50 76.00 -38.65
N VAL A 469 33.53 76.41 -37.38
CA VAL A 469 33.37 77.82 -36.99
C VAL A 469 34.49 78.68 -37.57
N ALA A 470 35.74 78.21 -37.54
CA ALA A 470 36.86 78.93 -38.14
C ALA A 470 36.70 79.09 -39.66
N ILE A 471 36.29 78.02 -40.37
CA ILE A 471 36.01 78.06 -41.81
C ILE A 471 34.86 79.02 -42.12
N SER A 472 33.75 78.97 -41.38
CA SER A 472 32.61 79.89 -41.55
C SER A 472 33.07 81.36 -41.40
N ARG A 473 33.88 81.66 -40.37
CA ARG A 473 34.44 83.00 -40.18
C ARG A 473 35.42 83.44 -41.27
N HIS A 474 36.21 82.52 -41.83
CA HIS A 474 37.08 82.82 -42.97
C HIS A 474 36.26 83.16 -44.22
N LEU A 475 35.17 82.44 -44.47
CA LEU A 475 34.24 82.74 -45.57
C LEU A 475 33.56 84.09 -45.38
N ASP A 476 33.05 84.40 -44.18
CA ASP A 476 32.47 85.71 -43.87
C ASP A 476 33.46 86.86 -44.12
N ASN A 477 34.72 86.68 -43.73
CA ASN A 477 35.76 87.68 -43.98
C ASN A 477 36.05 87.88 -45.47
N LEU A 478 36.05 86.80 -46.28
CA LEU A 478 36.25 86.87 -47.73
C LEU A 478 35.08 87.59 -48.43
N ILE A 479 33.85 87.26 -48.03
CA ILE A 479 32.64 87.91 -48.53
C ILE A 479 32.67 89.40 -48.16
N PHE A 480 32.95 89.73 -46.89
CA PHE A 480 32.93 91.11 -46.39
C PHE A 480 34.01 92.01 -47.01
N LYS A 481 35.24 91.51 -47.17
CA LYS A 481 36.38 92.31 -47.69
C LYS A 481 36.35 92.53 -49.20
N ASN A 482 35.80 91.58 -49.96
CA ASN A 482 35.89 91.58 -51.44
C ASN A 482 34.56 91.86 -52.16
N LEU A 483 33.53 92.30 -51.44
CA LEU A 483 32.18 92.64 -51.95
C LEU A 483 32.16 93.60 -53.14
N ARG A 484 33.21 94.40 -53.35
CA ARG A 484 33.31 95.36 -54.47
C ARG A 484 34.15 94.85 -55.66
N VAL A 485 34.79 93.69 -55.55
CA VAL A 485 35.77 93.17 -56.53
C VAL A 485 35.33 91.83 -57.14
N LEU A 486 34.52 91.03 -56.43
CA LEU A 486 34.08 89.72 -56.89
C LEU A 486 32.82 89.80 -57.80
N PRO A 487 32.71 88.94 -58.83
CA PRO A 487 31.49 88.79 -59.61
C PRO A 487 30.29 88.35 -58.73
N PRO A 488 29.06 88.82 -59.01
CA PRO A 488 27.86 88.46 -58.24
C PRO A 488 27.65 86.95 -58.11
N GLU A 489 27.87 86.18 -59.19
CA GLU A 489 27.75 84.72 -59.19
C GLU A 489 28.71 84.04 -58.20
N THR A 490 29.92 84.58 -58.02
CA THR A 490 30.91 84.04 -57.07
C THR A 490 30.51 84.35 -55.63
N VAL A 491 29.92 85.51 -55.37
CA VAL A 491 29.39 85.89 -54.05
C VAL A 491 28.24 84.97 -53.67
N ASP A 492 27.29 84.73 -54.58
CA ASP A 492 26.15 83.82 -54.35
C ASP A 492 26.62 82.39 -54.07
N HIS A 493 27.65 81.90 -54.76
CA HIS A 493 28.23 80.58 -54.52
C HIS A 493 28.90 80.47 -53.14
N LEU A 494 29.67 81.49 -52.74
CA LEU A 494 30.28 81.55 -51.39
C LEU A 494 29.25 81.65 -50.28
N GLU A 495 28.16 82.40 -50.50
CA GLU A 495 27.03 82.42 -49.56
C GLU A 495 26.33 81.07 -49.45
N GLY A 496 26.21 80.32 -50.56
CA GLY A 496 25.71 78.95 -50.56
C GLY A 496 26.55 78.05 -49.65
N ILE A 497 27.88 78.04 -49.85
CA ILE A 497 28.81 77.26 -49.02
C ILE A 497 28.74 77.68 -47.54
N ARG A 498 28.62 78.98 -47.25
CA ARG A 498 28.42 79.46 -45.87
C ARG A 498 27.15 78.90 -45.26
N ARG A 499 26.02 78.96 -45.97
CA ARG A 499 24.73 78.41 -45.50
C ARG A 499 24.83 76.91 -45.21
N ASP A 500 25.52 76.14 -46.08
CA ASP A 500 25.72 74.70 -45.88
C ASP A 500 26.55 74.41 -44.63
N ILE A 501 27.62 75.18 -44.37
CA ILE A 501 28.44 75.06 -43.17
C ILE A 501 27.65 75.43 -41.92
N ASP A 502 26.88 76.51 -41.95
CA ASP A 502 26.05 76.93 -40.82
C ASP A 502 24.98 75.89 -40.50
N GLU A 503 24.36 75.29 -41.52
CA GLU A 503 23.40 74.20 -41.34
C GLU A 503 24.08 72.94 -40.77
N ALA A 504 25.28 72.60 -41.24
CA ALA A 504 26.09 71.50 -40.69
C ALA A 504 26.50 71.75 -39.23
N LEU A 505 26.87 72.99 -38.89
CA LEU A 505 27.18 73.42 -37.51
C LEU A 505 25.97 73.28 -36.60
N ILE A 506 24.77 73.69 -37.06
CA ILE A 506 23.53 73.54 -36.31
C ILE A 506 23.24 72.05 -36.07
N ARG A 507 23.35 71.20 -37.09
CA ARG A 507 23.15 69.74 -36.96
C ARG A 507 24.16 69.10 -36.00
N LEU A 508 25.44 69.44 -36.12
CA LEU A 508 26.50 68.90 -35.25
C LEU A 508 26.34 69.36 -33.80
N ARG A 509 25.98 70.62 -33.55
CA ARG A 509 25.70 71.11 -32.19
C ARG A 509 24.54 70.34 -31.55
N ARG A 510 23.46 70.09 -32.30
CA ARG A 510 22.34 69.25 -31.82
C ARG A 510 22.82 67.83 -31.50
N PHE A 511 23.62 67.23 -32.38
CA PHE A 511 24.15 65.89 -32.16
C PHE A 511 25.05 65.80 -30.90
N VAL A 512 25.90 66.80 -30.68
CA VAL A 512 26.69 66.90 -29.45
C VAL A 512 25.80 67.08 -28.23
N GLN A 513 24.73 67.88 -28.30
CA GLN A 513 23.76 68.03 -27.21
C GLN A 513 23.05 66.72 -26.87
N ASP A 514 22.66 65.92 -27.88
CA ASP A 514 22.03 64.61 -27.68
C ASP A 514 23.00 63.61 -27.01
N LEU A 515 24.26 63.64 -27.44
CA LEU A 515 25.33 62.85 -26.84
C LEU A 515 25.69 63.32 -25.43
N ARG A 516 25.67 64.63 -25.17
CA ARG A 516 25.98 65.24 -23.87
C ARG A 516 25.39 66.65 -23.79
N PRO A 517 24.44 66.92 -22.88
CA PRO A 517 23.88 68.26 -22.73
C PRO A 517 24.90 69.19 -22.03
N PRO A 518 25.45 70.22 -22.70
CA PRO A 518 26.41 71.12 -22.07
C PRO A 518 25.77 71.94 -20.93
N THR A 519 24.49 72.27 -21.07
CA THR A 519 23.66 72.92 -20.03
C THR A 519 23.68 72.15 -18.71
N LEU A 520 23.75 70.82 -18.76
CA LEU A 520 23.82 70.00 -17.55
C LEU A 520 25.14 70.17 -16.80
N GLU A 521 26.24 70.36 -17.52
CA GLU A 521 27.59 70.50 -16.96
C GLU A 521 27.78 71.88 -16.32
N TYR A 522 27.38 72.94 -17.03
CA TYR A 522 27.62 74.33 -16.62
C TYR A 522 26.50 74.95 -15.78
N LEU A 523 25.24 74.52 -15.96
CA LEU A 523 24.06 75.18 -15.37
C LEU A 523 23.27 74.28 -14.41
N GLY A 524 23.55 72.98 -14.36
CA GLY A 524 22.90 72.03 -13.43
C GLY A 524 21.71 71.29 -14.01
N LEU A 525 21.02 70.50 -13.18
CA LEU A 525 19.96 69.60 -13.61
C LEU A 525 18.71 70.37 -14.05
N LEU A 526 18.26 71.34 -13.26
CA LEU A 526 17.00 72.05 -13.55
C LEU A 526 17.01 72.81 -14.89
N PRO A 527 18.05 73.58 -15.24
CA PRO A 527 18.10 74.25 -16.55
C PRO A 527 18.15 73.25 -17.71
N ALA A 528 18.87 72.14 -17.55
CA ALA A 528 18.94 71.09 -18.56
C ALA A 528 17.58 70.40 -18.78
N LEU A 529 16.80 70.16 -17.72
CA LEU A 529 15.45 69.60 -17.84
C LEU A 529 14.47 70.58 -18.48
N ARG A 530 14.60 71.89 -18.20
CA ARG A 530 13.80 72.92 -18.88
C ARG A 530 14.08 72.95 -20.38
N GLU A 531 15.35 72.91 -20.76
CA GLU A 531 15.76 72.86 -22.17
C GLU A 531 15.24 71.59 -22.85
N LEU A 532 15.39 70.44 -22.20
CA LEU A 532 14.88 69.17 -22.70
C LEU A 532 13.36 69.19 -22.91
N ALA A 533 12.59 69.75 -21.97
CA ALA A 533 11.14 69.89 -22.09
C ALA A 533 10.75 70.80 -23.27
N ALA A 534 11.42 71.94 -23.43
CA ALA A 534 11.17 72.87 -24.53
C ALA A 534 11.51 72.25 -25.90
N GLN A 535 12.66 71.57 -26.00
CA GLN A 535 13.06 70.87 -27.22
C GLN A 535 12.08 69.76 -27.60
N MET A 536 11.62 68.98 -26.61
CA MET A 536 10.63 67.92 -26.85
C MET A 536 9.31 68.51 -27.35
N GLN A 537 8.86 69.63 -26.79
CA GLN A 537 7.64 70.31 -27.24
C GLN A 537 7.77 70.84 -28.67
N GLU A 538 8.90 71.44 -29.04
CA GLU A 538 9.15 71.95 -30.39
C GLU A 538 9.18 70.83 -31.45
N GLN A 539 9.79 69.69 -31.12
CA GLN A 539 9.95 68.57 -32.07
C GLN A 539 8.72 67.67 -32.19
N SER A 540 8.03 67.40 -31.08
CA SER A 540 6.93 66.43 -31.04
C SER A 540 5.54 67.06 -31.14
N GLY A 541 5.42 68.37 -30.84
CA GLY A 541 4.14 69.05 -30.69
C GLY A 541 3.37 68.70 -29.41
N ILE A 542 3.93 67.86 -28.52
CA ILE A 542 3.33 67.50 -27.23
C ILE A 542 3.60 68.63 -26.23
N MET A 543 2.58 69.09 -25.51
CA MET A 543 2.77 70.09 -24.45
C MET A 543 3.50 69.46 -23.25
N VAL A 544 4.71 69.92 -22.95
CA VAL A 544 5.52 69.38 -21.83
C VAL A 544 5.66 70.44 -20.74
N GLU A 545 5.07 70.19 -19.57
CA GLU A 545 5.14 71.11 -18.43
C GLU A 545 6.17 70.63 -17.39
N LEU A 546 7.09 71.50 -16.97
CA LEU A 546 8.02 71.22 -15.88
C LEU A 546 7.59 71.92 -14.59
N LYS A 547 7.32 71.14 -13.54
CA LYS A 547 7.02 71.63 -12.19
C LYS A 547 8.16 71.28 -11.24
N VAL A 548 8.61 72.26 -10.48
CA VAL A 548 9.73 72.10 -9.55
C VAL A 548 9.31 72.53 -8.15
N ARG A 549 9.60 71.69 -7.15
CA ARG A 549 9.42 71.98 -5.72
C ARG A 549 10.73 71.79 -4.98
N GLY A 550 11.07 72.74 -4.12
CA GLY A 550 12.33 72.74 -3.38
C GLY A 550 13.51 73.30 -4.20
N SER A 551 14.72 73.13 -3.66
CA SER A 551 15.96 73.61 -4.27
C SER A 551 16.87 72.44 -4.62
N GLU A 552 17.54 72.51 -5.77
CA GLU A 552 18.43 71.45 -6.25
C GLU A 552 19.57 71.21 -5.24
N PRO A 553 19.74 69.99 -4.71
CA PRO A 553 20.86 69.66 -3.84
C PRO A 553 22.15 69.51 -4.66
N GLN A 554 23.30 69.47 -3.97
CA GLN A 554 24.60 69.33 -4.62
C GLN A 554 24.83 67.89 -5.10
N PHE A 555 24.31 67.57 -6.28
CA PHE A 555 24.55 66.29 -6.95
C PHE A 555 25.93 66.24 -7.61
N ALA A 556 26.59 65.08 -7.52
CA ALA A 556 27.77 64.79 -8.31
C ALA A 556 27.44 64.92 -9.83
N PRO A 557 28.40 65.30 -10.68
CA PRO A 557 28.17 65.42 -12.13
C PRO A 557 27.59 64.14 -12.77
N GLU A 558 27.98 62.97 -12.25
CA GLU A 558 27.49 61.67 -12.70
C GLU A 558 26.02 61.44 -12.31
N GLU A 559 25.62 61.84 -11.10
CA GLU A 559 24.25 61.70 -10.61
C GLU A 559 23.28 62.58 -11.42
N ARG A 560 23.67 63.84 -11.69
CA ARG A 560 22.91 64.75 -12.58
C ARG A 560 22.69 64.13 -13.96
N LEU A 561 23.72 63.50 -14.52
CA LEU A 561 23.66 62.84 -15.82
C LEU A 561 22.72 61.65 -15.81
N LEU A 562 22.81 60.77 -14.80
CA LEU A 562 21.92 59.61 -14.71
C LEU A 562 20.45 60.02 -14.56
N ILE A 563 20.15 61.02 -13.71
CA ILE A 563 18.79 61.55 -13.56
C ILE A 563 18.30 62.15 -14.89
N TYR A 564 19.12 62.98 -15.54
CA TYR A 564 18.80 63.58 -16.83
C TYR A 564 18.50 62.49 -17.89
N ARG A 565 19.32 61.43 -17.97
CA ARG A 565 19.12 60.33 -18.93
C ARG A 565 17.85 59.54 -18.66
N ILE A 566 17.44 59.38 -17.40
CA ILE A 566 16.17 58.74 -17.06
C ILE A 566 15.01 59.60 -17.58
N VAL A 567 15.03 60.91 -17.32
CA VAL A 567 13.98 61.83 -17.80
C VAL A 567 13.97 61.92 -19.34
N GLN A 568 15.14 61.97 -19.98
CA GLN A 568 15.28 61.97 -21.43
C GLN A 568 14.67 60.70 -22.06
N GLU A 569 14.98 59.53 -21.52
CA GLU A 569 14.42 58.28 -22.02
C GLU A 569 12.91 58.18 -21.76
N ALA A 570 12.43 58.65 -20.60
CA ALA A 570 11.01 58.70 -20.29
C ALA A 570 10.25 59.61 -21.27
N LEU A 571 10.71 60.84 -21.51
CA LEU A 571 10.10 61.77 -22.47
C LEU A 571 10.19 61.25 -23.92
N ARG A 572 11.30 60.60 -24.28
CA ARG A 572 11.43 59.93 -25.59
C ARG A 572 10.41 58.79 -25.75
N ASN A 573 10.16 58.02 -24.69
CA ASN A 573 9.12 56.99 -24.71
C ASN A 573 7.72 57.60 -24.85
N VAL A 574 7.46 58.73 -24.18
CA VAL A 574 6.22 59.50 -24.39
C VAL A 574 6.11 59.87 -25.86
N TRP A 575 7.12 60.50 -26.45
CA TRP A 575 7.08 60.90 -27.85
C TRP A 575 6.87 59.73 -28.83
N LYS A 576 7.62 58.62 -28.66
CA LYS A 576 7.61 57.50 -29.64
C LYS A 576 6.45 56.53 -29.46
N HIS A 577 5.91 56.38 -28.25
CA HIS A 577 5.02 55.25 -27.92
C HIS A 577 3.66 55.66 -27.34
N SER A 578 3.52 56.86 -26.76
CA SER A 578 2.31 57.18 -25.98
C SER A 578 1.13 57.70 -26.81
N LYS A 579 1.36 58.30 -27.98
CA LYS A 579 0.37 59.15 -28.69
C LYS A 579 -0.28 60.21 -27.78
N ALA A 580 0.44 60.66 -26.75
CA ALA A 580 -0.01 61.67 -25.80
C ALA A 580 -0.13 63.05 -26.46
N THR A 581 -0.99 63.89 -25.89
CA THR A 581 -1.08 65.32 -26.22
C THR A 581 -0.42 66.20 -25.17
N ARG A 582 -0.20 65.66 -23.96
CA ARG A 582 0.46 66.35 -22.85
C ARG A 582 1.35 65.41 -22.04
N ALA A 583 2.49 65.94 -21.63
CA ALA A 583 3.38 65.32 -20.66
C ALA A 583 3.71 66.30 -19.53
N GLU A 584 4.02 65.77 -18.36
CA GLU A 584 4.35 66.54 -17.17
C GLU A 584 5.58 65.93 -16.51
N VAL A 585 6.57 66.78 -16.21
CA VAL A 585 7.76 66.43 -15.44
C VAL A 585 7.68 67.17 -14.11
N GLU A 586 7.50 66.43 -13.02
CA GLU A 586 7.54 66.97 -11.66
C GLU A 586 8.87 66.59 -10.99
N VAL A 587 9.57 67.57 -10.45
CA VAL A 587 10.80 67.38 -9.68
C VAL A 587 10.57 67.93 -8.28
N GLU A 588 10.70 67.07 -7.27
CA GLU A 588 10.55 67.42 -5.87
C GLU A 588 11.85 67.10 -5.12
N PHE A 589 12.52 68.14 -4.63
CA PHE A 589 13.71 68.03 -3.79
C PHE A 589 13.29 68.06 -2.32
N GLY A 590 13.10 66.88 -1.72
CA GLY A 590 12.84 66.73 -0.29
C GLY A 590 14.13 66.58 0.53
N ASP A 591 14.01 66.74 1.85
CA ASP A 591 15.16 66.66 2.77
C ASP A 591 15.84 65.28 2.81
N LEU A 592 15.09 64.21 2.58
CA LEU A 592 15.56 62.83 2.63
C LEU A 592 15.61 62.15 1.25
N MET A 593 14.78 62.59 0.31
CA MET A 593 14.62 61.96 -1.01
C MET A 593 14.36 63.03 -2.07
N THR A 594 14.99 62.90 -3.22
CA THR A 594 14.61 63.59 -4.45
C THR A 594 13.72 62.69 -5.29
N THR A 595 12.54 63.18 -5.67
CA THR A 595 11.59 62.44 -6.50
C THR A 595 11.42 63.12 -7.84
N VAL A 596 11.54 62.36 -8.93
CA VAL A 596 11.28 62.82 -10.30
C VAL A 596 10.15 61.99 -10.89
N LYS A 597 9.06 62.65 -11.30
CA LYS A 597 7.91 62.00 -11.92
C LYS A 597 7.75 62.48 -13.35
N VAL A 598 7.65 61.56 -14.30
CA VAL A 598 7.32 61.85 -15.70
C VAL A 598 5.99 61.18 -16.00
N LYS A 599 4.97 61.97 -16.34
CA LYS A 599 3.60 61.52 -16.58
C LYS A 599 3.13 61.92 -17.96
N ASP A 600 2.45 61.02 -18.66
CA ASP A 600 1.77 61.31 -19.92
C ASP A 600 0.27 60.97 -19.85
N ASN A 601 -0.50 61.54 -20.78
CA ASN A 601 -1.93 61.26 -20.96
C ASN A 601 -2.23 60.34 -22.15
N GLY A 602 -1.25 59.54 -22.57
CA GLY A 602 -1.33 58.71 -23.76
C GLY A 602 -2.07 57.39 -23.55
N ILE A 603 -1.83 56.45 -24.47
CA ILE A 603 -2.55 55.18 -24.54
C ILE A 603 -2.23 54.20 -23.41
N GLY A 604 -1.12 54.39 -22.67
CA GLY A 604 -0.66 53.46 -21.64
C GLY A 604 -0.44 52.03 -22.15
N PHE A 605 -0.02 51.12 -21.27
CA PHE A 605 0.17 49.71 -21.57
C PHE A 605 0.04 48.84 -20.31
N GLU A 606 -0.15 47.54 -20.50
CA GLU A 606 -0.23 46.60 -19.39
C GLU A 606 1.17 46.15 -18.94
N LEU A 607 1.48 46.35 -17.66
CA LEU A 607 2.71 45.88 -17.04
C LEU A 607 2.49 44.47 -16.48
N LYS A 608 3.03 43.46 -17.17
CA LYS A 608 3.10 42.11 -16.61
C LYS A 608 3.90 42.11 -15.29
N PRO A 609 3.52 41.28 -14.29
CA PRO A 609 4.37 41.00 -13.14
C PRO A 609 5.74 40.52 -13.62
N ASN A 610 6.82 41.03 -13.03
CA ASN A 610 8.20 40.67 -13.38
C ASN A 610 8.67 41.07 -14.80
N TRP A 611 8.20 42.22 -15.33
CA TRP A 611 8.74 42.83 -16.56
C TRP A 611 10.28 43.04 -16.55
N GLU A 612 10.90 42.86 -15.39
CA GLU A 612 12.33 42.88 -15.12
C GLU A 612 13.13 41.73 -15.78
N HIS A 613 12.45 40.69 -16.26
CA HIS A 613 13.09 39.61 -17.04
C HIS A 613 13.08 39.97 -18.53
N LEU A 614 14.17 39.67 -19.22
CA LEU A 614 14.48 40.05 -20.61
C LEU A 614 13.39 39.61 -21.62
N GLU A 615 12.32 40.40 -21.74
CA GLU A 615 11.40 40.36 -22.89
C GLU A 615 11.88 41.38 -23.94
N GLU A 616 11.93 40.97 -25.21
CA GLU A 616 12.22 41.85 -26.35
C GLU A 616 11.27 43.05 -26.37
N GLY A 617 11.83 44.26 -26.44
CA GLY A 617 11.07 45.51 -26.54
C GLY A 617 11.07 46.41 -25.29
N LYS A 618 11.57 45.95 -24.12
CA LYS A 618 11.60 46.76 -22.86
C LYS A 618 13.00 47.24 -22.44
N LEU A 619 13.98 47.20 -23.34
CA LEU A 619 15.37 47.62 -23.08
C LEU A 619 15.50 49.05 -22.52
N GLY A 620 14.63 49.98 -22.96
CA GLY A 620 14.62 51.36 -22.45
C GLY A 620 14.22 51.47 -20.98
N LEU A 621 13.21 50.72 -20.53
CA LEU A 621 12.76 50.67 -19.13
C LEU A 621 13.80 50.00 -18.23
N MET A 622 14.42 48.92 -18.71
CA MET A 622 15.52 48.24 -18.01
C MET A 622 16.72 49.17 -17.83
N GLY A 623 17.10 49.91 -18.88
CA GLY A 623 18.18 50.89 -18.81
C GLY A 623 17.88 52.00 -17.80
N MET A 624 16.65 52.51 -17.73
CA MET A 624 16.27 53.49 -16.71
C MET A 624 16.33 52.91 -15.29
N LYS A 625 15.90 51.66 -15.10
CA LYS A 625 15.93 51.00 -13.79
C LYS A 625 17.36 50.79 -13.30
N GLU A 626 18.25 50.33 -14.17
CA GLU A 626 19.67 50.15 -13.82
C GLU A 626 20.31 51.49 -13.42
N ARG A 627 20.03 52.57 -14.16
CA ARG A 627 20.51 53.92 -13.80
C ARG A 627 19.95 54.41 -12.47
N ALA A 628 18.68 54.12 -12.17
CA ALA A 628 18.09 54.44 -10.88
C ALA A 628 18.78 53.66 -9.74
N HIS A 629 19.14 52.40 -9.98
CA HIS A 629 19.89 51.60 -9.03
C HIS A 629 21.32 52.12 -8.82
N LEU A 630 22.01 52.57 -9.89
CA LEU A 630 23.32 53.21 -9.80
C LEU A 630 23.31 54.49 -8.94
N LEU A 631 22.17 55.20 -8.89
CA LEU A 631 21.94 56.35 -8.01
C LEU A 631 21.64 55.95 -6.55
N GLY A 632 21.58 54.64 -6.25
CA GLY A 632 21.09 54.13 -4.96
C GLY A 632 19.59 54.37 -4.75
N GLY A 633 18.85 54.64 -5.82
CA GLY A 633 17.41 54.91 -5.82
C GLY A 633 16.56 53.77 -6.36
N THR A 634 15.26 54.03 -6.48
CA THR A 634 14.27 53.11 -7.06
C THR A 634 13.55 53.75 -8.24
N LEU A 635 13.13 52.92 -9.19
CA LEU A 635 12.31 53.31 -10.32
C LEU A 635 11.01 52.52 -10.28
N GLU A 636 9.89 53.22 -10.27
CA GLU A 636 8.55 52.65 -10.36
C GLU A 636 7.89 53.10 -11.67
N VAL A 637 7.22 52.17 -12.35
CA VAL A 637 6.49 52.45 -13.59
C VAL A 637 5.05 52.05 -13.38
N ILE A 638 4.15 53.00 -13.53
CA ILE A 638 2.71 52.84 -13.37
C ILE A 638 2.09 53.12 -14.73
N SER A 639 1.50 52.10 -15.36
CA SER A 639 0.83 52.23 -16.65
C SER A 639 -0.39 51.33 -16.68
N ALA A 640 -1.44 51.80 -17.35
CA ALA A 640 -2.61 50.99 -17.65
C ALA A 640 -3.18 51.40 -19.02
N PRO A 641 -3.72 50.45 -19.82
CA PRO A 641 -4.35 50.78 -21.10
C PRO A 641 -5.41 51.89 -20.95
N GLY A 642 -5.28 52.94 -21.75
CA GLY A 642 -6.14 54.12 -21.77
C GLY A 642 -5.90 55.15 -20.66
N ARG A 643 -4.91 54.96 -19.77
CA ARG A 643 -4.66 55.86 -18.62
C ARG A 643 -3.29 56.56 -18.64
N GLY A 644 -2.55 56.45 -19.74
CA GLY A 644 -1.19 56.98 -19.86
C GLY A 644 -0.16 56.20 -19.02
N THR A 645 1.07 56.71 -18.97
CA THR A 645 2.15 56.14 -18.16
C THR A 645 2.70 57.18 -17.19
N THR A 646 3.08 56.73 -16.00
CA THR A 646 3.81 57.50 -15.00
C THR A 646 5.07 56.75 -14.62
N VAL A 647 6.23 57.39 -14.77
CA VAL A 647 7.53 56.89 -14.33
C VAL A 647 7.95 57.71 -13.12
N VAL A 648 8.25 57.05 -12.00
CA VAL A 648 8.64 57.67 -10.74
C VAL A 648 10.04 57.20 -10.37
N LEU A 649 10.97 58.14 -10.31
CA LEU A 649 12.33 57.93 -9.82
C LEU A 649 12.43 58.51 -8.41
N SER A 650 12.91 57.72 -7.46
CA SER A 650 13.12 58.12 -6.06
C SER A 650 14.58 57.89 -5.69
N VAL A 651 15.31 58.97 -5.40
CA VAL A 651 16.76 58.93 -5.10
C VAL A 651 17.02 59.49 -3.69
N PRO A 652 17.85 58.85 -2.86
CA PRO A 652 18.24 59.41 -1.56
C PRO A 652 18.91 60.77 -1.69
N ALA A 653 18.47 61.75 -0.91
CA ALA A 653 19.11 63.06 -0.83
C ALA A 653 20.43 62.90 -0.04
N ARG A 654 21.53 62.55 -0.72
CA ARG A 654 22.85 62.53 -0.09
C ARG A 654 23.34 63.96 0.07
N ARG A 655 23.38 64.45 1.32
CA ARG A 655 24.19 65.63 1.64
C ARG A 655 25.65 65.18 1.61
N CYS A 656 26.43 65.61 0.62
CA CYS A 656 27.88 65.50 0.71
C CYS A 656 28.32 66.13 2.04
N SER A 657 29.01 65.34 2.86
CA SER A 657 29.77 65.89 3.98
C SER A 657 30.90 66.72 3.37
N CYS A 658 31.05 67.94 3.87
CA CYS A 658 31.78 69.08 3.30
C CYS A 658 33.14 68.78 2.65
#